data_AF-A0A267M9F4-F1
#
_entry.id   AF-A0A267M9F4-F1
#
_cell.length_a   1.000
_cell.length_b   1.000
_cell.length_c   1.000
_cell.angle_alpha   90.00
_cell.angle_beta   90.00
_cell.angle_gamma   90.00
#
_symmetry.space_group_name_H-M   'P 1'
#
loop_
_entity.id
_entity.type
_entity.pdbx_description
1 polymer ?
#
loop_
_entity_poly.entity_id
_entity_poly.type
_entity_poly.pdbx_seq_one_letter_code
_entity_poly.pdbx_strand_id
1 'polypeptide(L)'
;MTFFVVGPDDRGFFKKQRTTWEFEDALNQASDGDDILIKRDYQFPLEDQNYVINKSLNISGEDNTFILGGFIIKNGARVKLNNLTLRHYRDKNNSLQVINNSQLIATHVSVVNDATTGQNYPIIYVDDGATAQFDDLYVKKDKIGDGAHRIYVEKGNVEIKNSTLNCKITATEANLTLKNTTLSYGESNVLSLYSNTVATLQNVTVTGGVKEKDYPCIFNSESILNITSSIIKEPNYSGALYLQKAAQAKVENSIIDSLHLYDQSNIDVGNTSRIVESITLEDHSALTGETLLLDGRDNGKINIFANGESNITLDWIGLAFESSPNIKIEDNVTFNVPDVYVLKFDSTNDEYDLNENNQYTIVKDNLQNNIEYFTTQKKEQVHKAEKDQKDLPKGPQKSGMQQLDEMIGLETVKQQVKEFIAVTVLNKKREEKGLNTSSQTLHSLFLGNPGTGKTTVARIVGHVLYEKGVIAEDKLIETSRADLVAGYVGQTAEKTRKVLESALGGILFVDEAYTLAGGGQNDFGKEAIDEILKFMEDHRSNIMIIFAGYTNDMEKFLETNPGLRSRIPNKFDFEDYTVDEMVQIGLFSLKKQQYHVNPSSYADLLKNNLSKDNDNSNGRWVRNLNDKIIKKQAVRVAMTDSYSEEDLINITDADLDAVRL
;
A
#
# COMPACT_ATOMS: atom_id res chain seq x y z
N MET A 1 -40.03 36.31 10.57
CA MET A 1 -40.54 34.97 10.25
C MET A 1 -41.81 35.12 9.45
N THR A 2 -41.58 35.34 8.15
CA THR A 2 -42.55 35.40 7.08
C THR A 2 -42.51 34.05 6.37
N PHE A 3 -43.67 33.62 5.86
CA PHE A 3 -43.80 32.34 5.16
C PHE A 3 -44.06 32.59 3.67
N PHE A 4 -43.13 32.19 2.82
CA PHE A 4 -43.21 32.36 1.37
C PHE A 4 -43.61 31.04 0.72
N VAL A 5 -44.75 31.05 0.02
CA VAL A 5 -45.23 29.88 -0.73
C VAL A 5 -44.82 30.03 -2.19
N VAL A 6 -43.86 29.22 -2.64
CA VAL A 6 -43.41 29.15 -4.03
C VAL A 6 -44.26 28.13 -4.78
N GLY A 7 -44.75 28.49 -5.95
CA GLY A 7 -45.63 27.63 -6.72
C GLY A 7 -46.10 28.26 -8.03
N PRO A 8 -46.80 27.49 -8.88
CA PRO A 8 -47.28 27.98 -10.16
C PRO A 8 -48.13 29.22 -10.00
N ASP A 9 -48.19 30.04 -11.05
CA ASP A 9 -49.10 31.18 -11.09
C ASP A 9 -50.54 30.68 -10.92
N ASP A 10 -51.14 31.07 -9.79
CA ASP A 10 -52.47 30.65 -9.38
C ASP A 10 -53.53 31.71 -9.70
N ARG A 11 -53.17 32.72 -10.51
CA ARG A 11 -54.13 33.67 -11.04
C ARG A 11 -55.10 32.94 -11.96
N GLY A 12 -56.38 33.21 -11.76
CA GLY A 12 -57.47 32.64 -12.54
C GLY A 12 -58.54 33.67 -12.82
N PHE A 13 -59.62 33.25 -13.47
CA PHE A 13 -60.71 34.14 -13.87
C PHE A 13 -61.32 34.95 -12.70
N PHE A 14 -61.32 34.37 -11.49
CA PHE A 14 -61.83 35.00 -10.25
C PHE A 14 -60.72 35.52 -9.31
N LYS A 15 -59.45 35.16 -9.54
CA LYS A 15 -58.33 35.50 -8.65
C LYS A 15 -57.31 36.33 -9.42
N LYS A 16 -57.42 37.66 -9.30
CA LYS A 16 -56.60 38.62 -10.07
C LYS A 16 -55.20 38.82 -9.52
N GLN A 17 -54.97 38.51 -8.25
CA GLN A 17 -53.66 38.60 -7.60
C GLN A 17 -53.08 37.21 -7.36
N ARG A 18 -51.80 37.05 -7.68
CA ARG A 18 -51.04 35.85 -7.40
C ARG A 18 -50.84 35.70 -5.89
N THR A 19 -50.96 34.49 -5.35
CA THR A 19 -50.66 34.21 -3.93
C THR A 19 -49.45 33.33 -3.71
N THR A 20 -48.85 32.85 -4.80
CA THR A 20 -47.57 32.17 -4.82
C THR A 20 -46.45 33.10 -5.28
N TRP A 21 -45.22 32.72 -5.01
CA TRP A 21 -44.01 33.41 -5.46
C TRP A 21 -43.29 32.60 -6.54
N GLU A 22 -42.53 33.26 -7.40
CA GLU A 22 -41.39 32.59 -8.05
C GLU A 22 -40.29 32.34 -7.02
N PHE A 23 -39.51 31.28 -7.21
CA PHE A 23 -38.49 30.90 -6.23
C PHE A 23 -37.45 32.00 -5.98
N GLU A 24 -36.92 32.61 -7.05
CA GLU A 24 -35.90 33.66 -6.94
C GLU A 24 -36.44 34.93 -6.28
N ASP A 25 -37.68 35.32 -6.60
CA ASP A 25 -38.34 36.47 -5.96
C ASP A 25 -38.54 36.23 -4.46
N ALA A 26 -39.00 35.03 -4.07
CA ALA A 26 -39.13 34.64 -2.67
C ALA A 26 -37.77 34.67 -1.96
N LEU A 27 -36.72 34.12 -2.58
CA LEU A 27 -35.37 34.09 -2.02
C LEU A 27 -34.80 35.51 -1.82
N ASN A 28 -34.99 36.39 -2.79
CA ASN A 28 -34.57 37.79 -2.73
C ASN A 28 -35.30 38.55 -1.63
N GLN A 29 -36.62 38.35 -1.51
CA GLN A 29 -37.48 39.06 -0.55
C GLN A 29 -37.35 38.55 0.89
N ALA A 30 -37.03 37.27 1.08
CA ALA A 30 -36.93 36.66 2.40
C ALA A 30 -35.84 37.33 3.27
N SER A 31 -36.06 37.36 4.58
CA SER A 31 -35.12 37.83 5.60
C SER A 31 -34.64 36.69 6.49
N ASP A 32 -33.67 36.95 7.37
CA ASP A 32 -33.19 35.95 8.33
C ASP A 32 -34.32 35.35 9.16
N GLY A 33 -34.38 34.01 9.18
CA GLY A 33 -35.35 33.21 9.91
C GLY A 33 -36.68 33.00 9.17
N ASP A 34 -36.81 33.43 7.91
CA ASP A 34 -38.01 33.20 7.11
C ASP A 34 -38.03 31.79 6.49
N ASP A 35 -39.25 31.34 6.15
CA ASP A 35 -39.51 30.02 5.56
C ASP A 35 -39.92 30.15 4.09
N ILE A 36 -39.42 29.25 3.25
CA ILE A 36 -39.81 29.08 1.86
C ILE A 36 -40.36 27.66 1.68
N LEU A 37 -41.64 27.54 1.33
CA LEU A 37 -42.28 26.28 0.98
C LEU A 37 -42.49 26.21 -0.54
N ILE A 38 -41.89 25.22 -1.19
CA ILE A 38 -42.05 24.95 -2.62
C ILE A 38 -43.16 23.91 -2.79
N LYS A 39 -44.22 24.31 -3.50
CA LYS A 39 -45.34 23.43 -3.83
C LYS A 39 -44.93 22.34 -4.81
N ARG A 40 -45.62 21.21 -4.69
CA ARG A 40 -45.52 20.08 -5.61
C ARG A 40 -45.74 20.55 -7.06
N ASP A 41 -45.00 19.92 -7.97
CA ASP A 41 -45.04 20.15 -9.42
C ASP A 41 -44.66 21.58 -9.89
N TYR A 42 -44.16 22.44 -8.99
CA TYR A 42 -43.60 23.73 -9.39
C TYR A 42 -42.46 23.52 -10.39
N GLN A 43 -42.56 24.22 -11.53
CA GLN A 43 -41.57 24.17 -12.60
C GLN A 43 -40.57 25.28 -12.37
N PHE A 44 -39.34 24.91 -12.02
CA PHE A 44 -38.24 25.87 -11.95
C PHE A 44 -37.92 26.43 -13.34
N PRO A 45 -37.33 27.63 -13.43
CA PRO A 45 -36.79 28.16 -14.68
C PRO A 45 -35.91 27.13 -15.39
N LEU A 46 -35.89 27.13 -16.73
CA LEU A 46 -35.10 26.18 -17.53
C LEU A 46 -33.58 26.36 -17.40
N GLU A 47 -33.14 27.38 -16.67
CA GLU A 47 -31.72 27.67 -16.46
C GLU A 47 -31.14 26.84 -15.31
N ASP A 48 -30.14 26.03 -15.63
CA ASP A 48 -29.38 25.24 -14.67
C ASP A 48 -28.33 26.11 -13.95
N GLN A 49 -28.72 26.66 -12.80
CA GLN A 49 -27.91 27.63 -12.04
C GLN A 49 -27.85 27.33 -10.53
N ASN A 50 -26.88 27.94 -9.86
CA ASN A 50 -26.78 27.87 -8.39
C ASN A 50 -27.35 29.13 -7.75
N TYR A 51 -28.18 28.94 -6.73
CA TYR A 51 -28.75 30.02 -5.94
C TYR A 51 -27.86 30.35 -4.75
N VAL A 52 -27.46 31.61 -4.62
CA VAL A 52 -26.60 32.08 -3.53
C VAL A 52 -27.46 32.45 -2.32
N ILE A 53 -27.17 31.85 -1.16
CA ILE A 53 -27.84 32.13 0.11
C ILE A 53 -26.82 32.71 1.10
N ASN A 54 -27.06 33.95 1.51
CA ASN A 54 -26.24 34.70 2.47
C ASN A 54 -27.04 35.15 3.71
N LYS A 55 -28.20 34.52 3.92
CA LYS A 55 -29.16 34.79 4.98
C LYS A 55 -29.68 33.46 5.55
N SER A 56 -30.08 33.43 6.81
CA SER A 56 -30.54 32.20 7.46
C SER A 56 -31.98 31.89 7.06
N LEU A 57 -32.25 30.71 6.48
CA LEU A 57 -33.55 30.37 5.90
C LEU A 57 -33.92 28.91 6.16
N ASN A 58 -35.21 28.60 6.14
CA ASN A 58 -35.68 27.22 6.00
C ASN A 58 -36.36 27.07 4.63
N ILE A 59 -35.89 26.12 3.82
CA ILE A 59 -36.43 25.85 2.48
C ILE A 59 -36.93 24.41 2.45
N SER A 60 -38.22 24.23 2.21
CA SER A 60 -38.87 22.91 2.20
C SER A 60 -39.62 22.68 0.90
N GLY A 61 -39.58 21.45 0.38
CA GLY A 61 -40.42 21.00 -0.72
C GLY A 61 -41.60 20.17 -0.24
N GLU A 62 -42.70 20.22 -0.97
CA GLU A 62 -43.70 19.15 -0.97
C GLU A 62 -43.17 17.94 -1.79
N ASP A 63 -43.90 16.82 -1.80
CA ASP A 63 -43.47 15.59 -2.47
C ASP A 63 -43.00 15.80 -3.91
N ASN A 64 -41.86 15.20 -4.26
CA ASN A 64 -41.25 15.29 -5.59
C ASN A 64 -40.87 16.72 -6.02
N THR A 65 -40.42 17.57 -5.09
CA THR A 65 -39.88 18.88 -5.43
C THR A 65 -38.48 18.76 -6.04
N PHE A 66 -38.33 19.24 -7.28
CA PHE A 66 -37.06 19.27 -8.01
C PHE A 66 -36.61 20.71 -8.21
N ILE A 67 -35.42 21.06 -7.73
CA ILE A 67 -34.73 22.30 -8.08
C ILE A 67 -33.79 21.99 -9.22
N LEU A 68 -33.96 22.67 -10.35
CA LEU A 68 -32.96 22.68 -11.42
C LEU A 68 -31.85 23.63 -10.98
N GLY A 69 -30.76 23.06 -10.47
CA GLY A 69 -29.70 23.81 -9.83
C GLY A 69 -29.28 23.29 -8.45
N GLY A 70 -28.54 24.16 -7.75
CA GLY A 70 -27.98 23.90 -6.43
C GLY A 70 -27.93 25.14 -5.55
N PHE A 71 -27.32 25.02 -4.37
CA PHE A 71 -27.20 26.12 -3.40
C PHE A 71 -25.76 26.42 -3.04
N ILE A 72 -25.42 27.72 -3.00
CA ILE A 72 -24.17 28.24 -2.45
C ILE A 72 -24.49 29.00 -1.17
N ILE A 73 -24.26 28.37 -0.02
CA ILE A 73 -24.52 28.91 1.31
C ILE A 73 -23.21 29.51 1.85
N LYS A 74 -23.22 30.81 2.13
CA LYS A 74 -22.01 31.55 2.50
C LYS A 74 -22.28 32.67 3.51
N ASN A 75 -21.19 33.25 4.01
CA ASN A 75 -21.16 34.40 4.91
C ASN A 75 -21.91 34.17 6.25
N GLY A 76 -21.72 33.01 6.87
CA GLY A 76 -22.31 32.68 8.17
C GLY A 76 -23.81 32.37 8.14
N ALA A 77 -24.40 32.19 6.96
CA ALA A 77 -25.81 31.85 6.81
C ALA A 77 -26.10 30.47 7.43
N ARG A 78 -27.27 30.32 8.06
CA ARG A 78 -27.77 29.03 8.58
C ARG A 78 -28.99 28.59 7.78
N VAL A 79 -28.84 27.55 6.98
CA VAL A 79 -29.89 27.09 6.07
C VAL A 79 -30.37 25.71 6.46
N LYS A 80 -31.70 25.54 6.51
CA LYS A 80 -32.33 24.22 6.59
C LYS A 80 -32.95 23.85 5.25
N LEU A 81 -32.67 22.66 4.75
CA LEU A 81 -33.25 22.10 3.54
C LEU A 81 -34.06 20.86 3.91
N ASN A 82 -35.29 20.74 3.42
CA ASN A 82 -36.12 19.57 3.68
C ASN A 82 -36.91 19.10 2.45
N ASN A 83 -36.84 17.81 2.12
CA ASN A 83 -37.62 17.17 1.04
C ASN A 83 -37.38 17.82 -0.34
N LEU A 84 -36.13 17.80 -0.81
CA LEU A 84 -35.71 18.45 -2.05
C LEU A 84 -34.80 17.54 -2.88
N THR A 85 -34.99 17.55 -4.20
CA THR A 85 -33.99 17.04 -5.15
C THR A 85 -33.29 18.19 -5.84
N LEU A 86 -31.97 18.27 -5.70
CA LEU A 86 -31.10 19.19 -6.44
C LEU A 86 -30.58 18.47 -7.67
N ARG A 87 -30.90 18.99 -8.87
CA ARG A 87 -30.55 18.34 -10.13
C ARG A 87 -29.80 19.29 -11.05
N HIS A 88 -28.73 18.79 -11.66
CA HIS A 88 -28.04 19.44 -12.76
C HIS A 88 -27.94 18.56 -14.00
N TYR A 89 -27.72 19.21 -15.14
CA TYR A 89 -27.46 18.61 -16.46
C TYR A 89 -26.13 19.09 -17.08
N ARG A 90 -25.39 19.94 -16.38
CA ARG A 90 -24.07 20.47 -16.79
C ARG A 90 -22.94 19.94 -15.93
N ASP A 91 -21.73 20.03 -16.46
CA ASP A 91 -20.49 19.70 -15.75
C ASP A 91 -20.01 20.89 -14.86
N LYS A 92 -18.92 20.68 -14.10
CA LYS A 92 -18.23 21.69 -13.28
C LYS A 92 -19.15 22.48 -12.34
N ASN A 93 -19.90 21.77 -11.54
CA ASN A 93 -20.93 22.31 -10.67
C ASN A 93 -20.93 21.60 -9.31
N ASN A 94 -21.03 22.39 -8.24
CA ASN A 94 -21.37 21.91 -6.92
C ASN A 94 -22.88 22.06 -6.74
N SER A 95 -23.61 20.98 -6.42
CA SER A 95 -25.04 21.08 -6.07
C SER A 95 -25.25 21.69 -4.71
N LEU A 96 -24.31 21.45 -3.79
CA LEU A 96 -24.28 22.11 -2.49
C LEU A 96 -22.88 22.62 -2.24
N GLN A 97 -22.79 23.90 -1.91
CA GLN A 97 -21.54 24.53 -1.48
C GLN A 97 -21.82 25.24 -0.15
N VAL A 98 -21.12 24.86 0.92
CA VAL A 98 -21.26 25.46 2.26
C VAL A 98 -19.89 25.98 2.69
N ILE A 99 -19.76 27.30 2.77
CA ILE A 99 -18.46 27.98 2.95
C ILE A 99 -18.58 29.17 3.90
N ASN A 100 -17.44 29.75 4.26
CA ASN A 100 -17.34 30.98 5.07
C ASN A 100 -18.10 30.85 6.40
N ASN A 101 -17.79 29.82 7.19
CA ASN A 101 -18.41 29.53 8.49
C ASN A 101 -19.94 29.38 8.46
N SER A 102 -20.51 28.98 7.32
CA SER A 102 -21.95 28.79 7.18
C SER A 102 -22.40 27.41 7.63
N GLN A 103 -23.70 27.25 7.87
CA GLN A 103 -24.28 26.02 8.40
C GLN A 103 -25.42 25.51 7.51
N LEU A 104 -25.39 24.23 7.21
CA LEU A 104 -26.45 23.51 6.51
C LEU A 104 -27.00 22.38 7.39
N ILE A 105 -28.32 22.28 7.49
CA ILE A 105 -29.02 21.09 7.99
C ILE A 105 -29.96 20.63 6.88
N ALA A 106 -29.75 19.45 6.33
CA ALA A 106 -30.51 18.90 5.21
C ALA A 106 -31.17 17.58 5.62
N THR A 107 -32.48 17.45 5.38
CA THR A 107 -33.25 16.25 5.68
C THR A 107 -34.05 15.79 4.46
N HIS A 108 -34.00 14.50 4.10
CA HIS A 108 -34.64 13.95 2.89
C HIS A 108 -34.21 14.72 1.62
N VAL A 109 -32.90 14.79 1.36
CA VAL A 109 -32.34 15.54 0.23
C VAL A 109 -31.67 14.60 -0.76
N SER A 110 -31.99 14.77 -2.04
CA SER A 110 -31.33 14.04 -3.13
C SER A 110 -30.46 14.98 -3.96
N VAL A 111 -29.27 14.52 -4.36
CA VAL A 111 -28.36 15.26 -5.21
C VAL A 111 -28.06 14.45 -6.47
N VAL A 112 -28.30 15.06 -7.63
CA VAL A 112 -28.26 14.41 -8.94
C VAL A 112 -27.50 15.28 -9.93
N ASN A 113 -26.47 14.73 -10.57
CA ASN A 113 -25.92 15.28 -11.79
C ASN A 113 -26.14 14.30 -12.95
N ASP A 114 -26.88 14.73 -13.96
CA ASP A 114 -27.23 13.93 -15.14
C ASP A 114 -26.32 14.22 -16.35
N ALA A 115 -25.31 15.11 -16.21
CA ALA A 115 -24.29 15.35 -17.22
C ALA A 115 -23.55 14.05 -17.60
N THR A 116 -23.32 13.86 -18.90
CA THR A 116 -22.67 12.65 -19.46
C THR A 116 -21.29 12.92 -20.08
N THR A 117 -20.91 14.19 -20.18
CA THR A 117 -19.62 14.64 -20.73
C THR A 117 -19.12 15.82 -19.89
N GLY A 118 -17.82 16.13 -19.98
CA GLY A 118 -17.21 17.25 -19.25
C GLY A 118 -16.36 16.78 -18.07
N GLN A 119 -16.34 17.55 -16.99
CA GLN A 119 -15.58 17.26 -15.77
C GLN A 119 -16.43 17.41 -14.51
N ASN A 120 -16.32 16.47 -13.58
CA ASN A 120 -16.95 16.58 -12.27
C ASN A 120 -16.21 17.60 -11.39
N TYR A 121 -16.98 18.46 -10.74
CA TYR A 121 -16.56 19.15 -9.52
C TYR A 121 -17.13 18.40 -8.31
N PRO A 122 -16.67 18.68 -7.08
CA PRO A 122 -17.30 18.11 -5.90
C PRO A 122 -18.81 18.36 -5.92
N ILE A 123 -19.62 17.32 -5.93
CA ILE A 123 -21.07 17.48 -5.99
C ILE A 123 -21.61 18.15 -4.72
N ILE A 124 -20.94 17.90 -3.59
CA ILE A 124 -21.08 18.64 -2.33
C ILE A 124 -19.70 19.13 -1.92
N TYR A 125 -19.59 20.41 -1.59
CA TYR A 125 -18.35 21.06 -1.15
C TYR A 125 -18.58 21.78 0.17
N VAL A 126 -17.80 21.44 1.19
CA VAL A 126 -17.85 22.08 2.51
C VAL A 126 -16.45 22.57 2.86
N ASP A 127 -16.31 23.88 3.10
CA ASP A 127 -15.01 24.49 3.37
C ASP A 127 -15.07 25.65 4.37
N ASP A 128 -13.91 26.12 4.82
CA ASP A 128 -13.70 27.39 5.53
C ASP A 128 -14.52 27.50 6.83
N GLY A 129 -14.37 26.49 7.70
CA GLY A 129 -15.03 26.41 9.00
C GLY A 129 -16.52 26.06 8.94
N ALA A 130 -17.06 25.77 7.75
CA ALA A 130 -18.47 25.45 7.58
C ALA A 130 -18.88 24.12 8.24
N THR A 131 -20.19 24.01 8.52
CA THR A 131 -20.78 22.78 9.07
C THR A 131 -21.94 22.31 8.19
N ALA A 132 -22.01 21.02 7.86
CA ALA A 132 -23.14 20.45 7.14
C ALA A 132 -23.63 19.17 7.82
N GLN A 133 -24.93 19.10 8.11
CA GLN A 133 -25.59 17.93 8.66
C GLN A 133 -26.60 17.41 7.65
N PHE A 134 -26.56 16.10 7.40
CA PHE A 134 -27.45 15.41 6.48
C PHE A 134 -28.12 14.24 7.18
N ASP A 135 -29.44 14.14 7.05
CA ASP A 135 -30.24 12.99 7.45
C ASP A 135 -31.11 12.55 6.27
N ASP A 136 -30.95 11.31 5.82
CA ASP A 136 -31.51 10.82 4.55
C ASP A 136 -31.03 11.64 3.34
N LEU A 137 -29.71 11.62 3.10
CA LEU A 137 -29.09 12.11 1.87
C LEU A 137 -28.93 10.97 0.87
N TYR A 138 -29.41 11.22 -0.35
CA TYR A 138 -29.13 10.36 -1.49
C TYR A 138 -28.24 11.08 -2.51
N VAL A 139 -27.07 10.51 -2.81
CA VAL A 139 -26.22 10.98 -3.92
C VAL A 139 -26.25 9.94 -5.03
N LYS A 140 -26.74 10.34 -6.20
CA LYS A 140 -26.79 9.48 -7.40
C LYS A 140 -25.38 9.27 -7.95
N LYS A 141 -25.12 8.09 -8.52
CA LYS A 141 -23.92 7.83 -9.32
C LYS A 141 -23.86 8.78 -10.52
N ASP A 142 -22.70 9.33 -10.81
CA ASP A 142 -22.50 10.17 -11.98
C ASP A 142 -22.46 9.33 -13.27
N LYS A 143 -22.42 10.03 -14.41
CA LYS A 143 -22.32 9.40 -15.74
C LYS A 143 -21.08 9.84 -16.52
N ILE A 144 -20.26 10.73 -15.95
CA ILE A 144 -19.05 11.24 -16.61
C ILE A 144 -17.92 10.24 -16.43
N GLY A 145 -17.76 9.68 -15.23
CA GLY A 145 -16.83 8.59 -14.94
C GLY A 145 -15.36 9.01 -14.95
N ASP A 146 -15.06 10.23 -14.49
CA ASP A 146 -13.71 10.82 -14.47
C ASP A 146 -12.97 10.64 -13.11
N GLY A 147 -13.55 9.90 -12.16
CA GLY A 147 -12.96 9.71 -10.83
C GLY A 147 -13.13 10.90 -9.88
N ALA A 148 -13.82 11.98 -10.27
CA ALA A 148 -13.93 13.21 -9.49
C ALA A 148 -15.32 13.45 -8.87
N HIS A 149 -16.29 12.55 -9.06
CA HIS A 149 -17.61 12.63 -8.43
C HIS A 149 -17.53 12.38 -6.92
N ARG A 150 -17.59 13.46 -6.13
CA ARG A 150 -17.25 13.42 -4.70
C ARG A 150 -17.98 14.41 -3.81
N ILE A 151 -18.13 14.05 -2.54
CA ILE A 151 -18.24 15.01 -1.43
C ILE A 151 -16.82 15.44 -1.05
N TYR A 152 -16.54 16.73 -1.02
CA TYR A 152 -15.24 17.27 -0.64
C TYR A 152 -15.40 18.14 0.60
N VAL A 153 -14.62 17.84 1.65
CA VAL A 153 -14.63 18.54 2.92
C VAL A 153 -13.21 19.01 3.23
N GLU A 154 -13.02 20.32 3.37
CA GLU A 154 -11.74 20.90 3.77
C GLU A 154 -11.99 21.81 4.96
N LYS A 155 -11.25 21.68 6.07
CA LYS A 155 -11.40 22.60 7.23
C LYS A 155 -12.85 22.76 7.73
N GLY A 156 -13.66 21.72 7.59
CA GLY A 156 -15.10 21.74 7.82
C GLY A 156 -15.58 20.60 8.71
N ASN A 157 -16.85 20.64 9.10
CA ASN A 157 -17.47 19.61 9.94
C ASN A 157 -18.70 19.04 9.22
N VAL A 158 -18.68 17.75 8.90
CA VAL A 158 -19.76 17.08 8.18
C VAL A 158 -20.28 15.88 8.95
N GLU A 159 -21.58 15.84 9.17
CA GLU A 159 -22.27 14.67 9.72
C GLU A 159 -23.31 14.18 8.70
N ILE A 160 -23.27 12.89 8.35
CA ILE A 160 -24.21 12.25 7.42
C ILE A 160 -24.81 11.03 8.11
N LYS A 161 -26.14 10.93 8.11
CA LYS A 161 -26.91 9.85 8.75
C LYS A 161 -27.93 9.24 7.79
N ASN A 162 -28.20 7.94 7.95
CA ASN A 162 -29.30 7.25 7.27
C ASN A 162 -29.29 7.44 5.74
N SER A 163 -28.10 7.44 5.13
CA SER A 163 -27.88 7.96 3.77
C SER A 163 -27.35 6.90 2.81
N THR A 164 -27.48 7.15 1.51
CA THR A 164 -26.89 6.32 0.45
C THR A 164 -26.09 7.19 -0.51
N LEU A 165 -24.78 6.96 -0.57
CA LEU A 165 -23.84 7.80 -1.30
C LEU A 165 -23.15 7.00 -2.40
N ASN A 166 -23.46 7.30 -3.66
CA ASN A 166 -22.81 6.68 -4.83
C ASN A 166 -21.70 7.58 -5.39
N CYS A 167 -20.83 8.06 -4.50
CA CYS A 167 -19.73 8.97 -4.79
C CYS A 167 -18.62 8.73 -3.76
N LYS A 168 -17.42 9.23 -4.01
CA LYS A 168 -16.36 9.22 -2.98
C LYS A 168 -16.52 10.36 -1.98
N ILE A 169 -15.90 10.23 -0.82
CA ILE A 169 -15.69 11.34 0.12
C ILE A 169 -14.19 11.61 0.23
N THR A 170 -13.80 12.88 0.07
CA THR A 170 -12.44 13.35 0.33
C THR A 170 -12.50 14.37 1.47
N ALA A 171 -11.74 14.14 2.54
CA ALA A 171 -11.71 15.01 3.70
C ALA A 171 -10.25 15.39 4.06
N THR A 172 -10.02 16.69 4.28
CA THR A 172 -8.70 17.25 4.61
C THR A 172 -8.85 18.26 5.74
N GLU A 173 -8.06 18.14 6.82
CA GLU A 173 -8.16 19.01 8.01
C GLU A 173 -9.61 19.13 8.54
N ALA A 174 -10.39 18.05 8.47
CA ALA A 174 -11.84 18.08 8.68
C ALA A 174 -12.32 17.15 9.80
N ASN A 175 -13.56 17.36 10.27
CA ASN A 175 -14.28 16.40 11.09
C ASN A 175 -15.39 15.77 10.26
N LEU A 176 -15.35 14.44 10.09
CA LEU A 176 -16.34 13.68 9.33
C LEU A 176 -17.01 12.63 10.21
N THR A 177 -18.34 12.61 10.25
CA THR A 177 -19.11 11.57 10.95
C THR A 177 -20.12 10.95 10.00
N LEU A 178 -20.07 9.63 9.85
CA LEU A 178 -20.98 8.84 9.03
C LEU A 178 -21.70 7.84 9.94
N LYS A 179 -23.04 7.82 9.91
CA LYS A 179 -23.84 6.86 10.70
C LYS A 179 -24.93 6.21 9.85
N ASN A 180 -25.14 4.89 9.99
CA ASN A 180 -26.19 4.18 9.26
C ASN A 180 -26.18 4.50 7.75
N THR A 181 -25.00 4.52 7.14
CA THR A 181 -24.80 5.06 5.79
C THR A 181 -24.09 4.04 4.91
N THR A 182 -24.50 3.96 3.64
CA THR A 182 -23.84 3.14 2.63
C THR A 182 -23.07 4.03 1.65
N LEU A 183 -21.80 3.72 1.42
CA LEU A 183 -20.93 4.38 0.46
C LEU A 183 -20.51 3.38 -0.60
N SER A 184 -20.67 3.74 -1.87
CA SER A 184 -20.25 2.91 -3.00
C SER A 184 -19.58 3.74 -4.08
N TYR A 185 -18.34 3.42 -4.44
CA TYR A 185 -17.61 4.09 -5.51
C TYR A 185 -16.56 3.19 -6.17
N GLY A 186 -16.48 3.19 -7.51
CA GLY A 186 -15.69 2.19 -8.25
C GLY A 186 -14.68 2.78 -9.24
N GLU A 187 -14.29 4.04 -9.08
CA GLU A 187 -13.35 4.72 -9.99
C GLU A 187 -12.05 5.17 -9.32
N SER A 188 -12.07 5.29 -7.99
CA SER A 188 -10.94 5.55 -7.09
C SER A 188 -11.29 5.03 -5.69
N ASN A 189 -10.54 5.45 -4.68
CA ASN A 189 -10.91 5.27 -3.28
C ASN A 189 -12.32 5.77 -3.00
N VAL A 190 -13.04 5.11 -2.10
CA VAL A 190 -14.39 5.50 -1.66
C VAL A 190 -14.30 6.56 -0.57
N LEU A 191 -13.37 6.40 0.36
CA LEU A 191 -13.08 7.39 1.41
C LEU A 191 -11.59 7.72 1.42
N SER A 192 -11.26 9.00 1.35
CA SER A 192 -9.88 9.49 1.44
C SER A 192 -9.77 10.55 2.53
N LEU A 193 -8.90 10.30 3.51
CA LEU A 193 -8.66 11.17 4.66
C LEU A 193 -7.21 11.66 4.63
N TYR A 194 -7.03 12.97 4.81
CA TYR A 194 -5.74 13.63 4.77
C TYR A 194 -5.59 14.66 5.89
N SER A 195 -4.34 14.91 6.29
CA SER A 195 -3.93 16.10 7.06
C SER A 195 -4.77 16.37 8.31
N ASN A 196 -4.53 15.64 9.39
CA ASN A 196 -5.19 15.82 10.69
C ASN A 196 -6.73 15.75 10.64
N THR A 197 -7.29 15.02 9.67
CA THR A 197 -8.73 14.74 9.63
C THR A 197 -9.10 13.75 10.72
N VAL A 198 -10.26 13.97 11.35
CA VAL A 198 -10.87 13.01 12.29
C VAL A 198 -12.16 12.49 11.68
N ALA A 199 -12.19 11.20 11.38
CA ALA A 199 -13.35 10.53 10.81
C ALA A 199 -13.94 9.49 11.78
N THR A 200 -15.26 9.40 11.84
CA THR A 200 -15.99 8.38 12.62
C THR A 200 -17.04 7.70 11.75
N LEU A 201 -16.98 6.38 11.67
CA LEU A 201 -17.91 5.51 10.95
C LEU A 201 -18.63 4.63 11.97
N GLN A 202 -19.96 4.71 12.02
CA GLN A 202 -20.78 3.90 12.92
C GLN A 202 -21.92 3.25 12.13
N ASN A 203 -21.93 1.92 12.05
CA ASN A 203 -22.90 1.20 11.22
C ASN A 203 -22.86 1.68 9.75
N VAL A 204 -21.66 1.67 9.17
CA VAL A 204 -21.40 2.14 7.81
C VAL A 204 -20.93 0.98 6.95
N THR A 205 -21.45 0.89 5.74
CA THR A 205 -20.94 -0.05 4.72
C THR A 205 -20.23 0.74 3.66
N VAL A 206 -18.94 0.47 3.45
CA VAL A 206 -18.12 1.08 2.40
C VAL A 206 -17.75 -0.02 1.41
N THR A 207 -18.11 0.15 0.15
CA THR A 207 -17.84 -0.84 -0.90
C THR A 207 -17.22 -0.16 -2.11
N GLY A 208 -16.07 -0.63 -2.56
CA GLY A 208 -15.39 -0.02 -3.69
C GLY A 208 -13.88 -0.17 -3.64
N GLY A 209 -13.18 0.80 -4.21
CA GLY A 209 -11.77 0.68 -4.56
C GLY A 209 -11.60 0.16 -6.00
N VAL A 210 -10.35 0.18 -6.47
CA VAL A 210 -9.97 -0.25 -7.83
C VAL A 210 -8.61 -0.92 -7.76
N LYS A 211 -8.62 -2.24 -7.56
CA LYS A 211 -7.41 -3.07 -7.46
C LYS A 211 -6.45 -2.88 -8.62
N GLU A 212 -6.95 -2.68 -9.86
CA GLU A 212 -6.10 -2.52 -11.05
C GLU A 212 -5.32 -1.21 -11.06
N LYS A 213 -5.68 -0.27 -10.19
CA LYS A 213 -5.06 1.06 -10.05
C LYS A 213 -4.49 1.29 -8.64
N ASP A 214 -4.43 0.25 -7.82
CA ASP A 214 -4.02 0.34 -6.42
C ASP A 214 -4.80 1.39 -5.61
N TYR A 215 -6.09 1.51 -5.88
CA TYR A 215 -6.97 2.39 -5.09
C TYR A 215 -7.67 1.59 -4.00
N PRO A 216 -7.23 1.66 -2.72
CA PRO A 216 -7.94 1.02 -1.64
C PRO A 216 -9.32 1.63 -1.40
N CYS A 217 -10.25 0.85 -0.85
CA CYS A 217 -11.59 1.29 -0.49
C CYS A 217 -11.55 2.50 0.47
N ILE A 218 -10.75 2.41 1.53
CA ILE A 218 -10.44 3.52 2.44
C ILE A 218 -8.94 3.80 2.42
N PHE A 219 -8.60 5.06 2.16
CA PHE A 219 -7.24 5.59 2.27
C PHE A 219 -7.17 6.61 3.41
N ASN A 220 -6.37 6.33 4.43
CA ASN A 220 -6.17 7.21 5.57
C ASN A 220 -4.69 7.61 5.67
N SER A 221 -4.41 8.91 5.60
CA SER A 221 -3.06 9.45 5.60
C SER A 221 -2.94 10.58 6.60
N GLU A 222 -2.03 10.46 7.58
CA GLU A 222 -1.80 11.51 8.59
C GLU A 222 -3.11 11.95 9.28
N SER A 223 -3.99 11.00 9.63
CA SER A 223 -5.35 11.27 10.09
C SER A 223 -5.88 10.16 11.01
N ILE A 224 -6.95 10.46 11.75
CA ILE A 224 -7.55 9.56 12.75
C ILE A 224 -8.88 9.01 12.22
N LEU A 225 -9.05 7.69 12.26
CA LEU A 225 -10.23 7.00 11.77
C LEU A 225 -10.81 6.06 12.84
N ASN A 226 -12.02 6.33 13.31
CA ASN A 226 -12.75 5.45 14.23
C ASN A 226 -13.82 4.68 13.47
N ILE A 227 -13.84 3.36 13.59
CA ILE A 227 -14.75 2.46 12.89
C ILE A 227 -15.46 1.56 13.92
N THR A 228 -16.78 1.60 13.96
CA THR A 228 -17.57 0.76 14.85
C THR A 228 -18.73 0.12 14.09
N SER A 229 -18.94 -1.18 14.28
CA SER A 229 -20.06 -1.93 13.69
C SER A 229 -20.19 -1.74 12.17
N SER A 230 -19.08 -1.64 11.45
CA SER A 230 -19.05 -1.25 10.04
C SER A 230 -18.44 -2.34 9.15
N ILE A 231 -18.68 -2.25 7.84
CA ILE A 231 -18.20 -3.22 6.85
C ILE A 231 -17.40 -2.49 5.78
N ILE A 232 -16.14 -2.86 5.59
CA ILE A 232 -15.25 -2.33 4.54
C ILE A 232 -14.97 -3.45 3.54
N LYS A 233 -15.50 -3.30 2.33
CA LYS A 233 -15.53 -4.35 1.31
C LYS A 233 -14.76 -3.98 0.04
N GLU A 234 -13.69 -4.71 -0.20
CA GLU A 234 -12.87 -4.73 -1.43
C GLU A 234 -12.19 -6.11 -1.56
N PRO A 235 -12.93 -7.11 -2.07
CA PRO A 235 -12.46 -8.49 -2.05
C PRO A 235 -11.37 -8.74 -3.11
N ASN A 236 -10.48 -9.68 -2.82
CA ASN A 236 -9.29 -10.02 -3.60
C ASN A 236 -8.31 -8.84 -3.74
N TYR A 237 -8.15 -8.06 -2.69
CA TYR A 237 -7.21 -6.95 -2.61
C TYR A 237 -6.55 -6.92 -1.23
N SER A 238 -5.35 -6.34 -1.11
CA SER A 238 -4.51 -6.50 0.09
C SER A 238 -4.44 -5.28 1.00
N GLY A 239 -5.25 -4.24 0.73
CA GLY A 239 -5.26 -3.02 1.53
C GLY A 239 -6.60 -2.31 1.54
N ALA A 240 -7.73 -3.03 1.64
CA ALA A 240 -9.07 -2.44 1.62
C ALA A 240 -9.20 -1.25 2.60
N LEU A 241 -8.57 -1.37 3.78
CA LEU A 241 -8.22 -0.24 4.64
C LEU A 241 -6.70 -0.03 4.61
N TYR A 242 -6.28 1.09 4.02
CA TYR A 242 -4.88 1.48 3.89
C TYR A 242 -4.55 2.67 4.79
N LEU A 243 -3.55 2.51 5.66
CA LEU A 243 -3.05 3.55 6.57
C LEU A 243 -1.60 3.91 6.21
N GLN A 244 -1.31 5.21 6.10
CA GLN A 244 0.06 5.71 5.90
C GLN A 244 0.37 7.00 6.66
N LYS A 245 1.65 7.37 6.75
CA LYS A 245 2.13 8.66 7.27
C LYS A 245 1.63 8.91 8.69
N ALA A 246 1.93 7.99 9.60
CA ALA A 246 1.51 8.02 10.99
C ALA A 246 -0.02 8.12 11.19
N ALA A 247 -0.80 7.59 10.23
CA ALA A 247 -2.24 7.51 10.37
C ALA A 247 -2.62 6.60 11.54
N GLN A 248 -3.75 6.92 12.18
CA GLN A 248 -4.28 6.15 13.30
C GLN A 248 -5.66 5.64 12.95
N ALA A 249 -5.95 4.39 13.31
CA ALA A 249 -7.30 3.86 13.26
C ALA A 249 -7.67 3.08 14.53
N LYS A 250 -8.95 3.16 14.91
CA LYS A 250 -9.55 2.30 15.92
C LYS A 250 -10.72 1.55 15.31
N VAL A 251 -10.76 0.23 15.45
CA VAL A 251 -11.77 -0.64 14.84
C VAL A 251 -12.43 -1.50 15.91
N GLU A 252 -13.76 -1.47 15.99
CA GLU A 252 -14.54 -2.25 16.95
C GLU A 252 -15.73 -2.93 16.26
N ASN A 253 -15.95 -4.22 16.55
CA ASN A 253 -17.10 -4.99 16.05
C ASN A 253 -17.32 -4.88 14.53
N SER A 254 -16.25 -4.78 13.74
CA SER A 254 -16.33 -4.45 12.31
C SER A 254 -15.71 -5.55 11.45
N ILE A 255 -16.13 -5.63 10.18
CA ILE A 255 -15.62 -6.59 9.19
C ILE A 255 -14.87 -5.80 8.11
N ILE A 256 -13.61 -6.17 7.86
CA ILE A 256 -12.76 -5.49 6.87
C ILE A 256 -12.10 -6.56 6.00
N ASP A 257 -12.18 -6.42 4.68
CA ASP A 257 -11.61 -7.44 3.80
C ASP A 257 -10.09 -7.58 3.99
N SER A 258 -9.34 -6.49 4.03
CA SER A 258 -7.89 -6.51 4.25
C SER A 258 -7.33 -5.21 4.84
N LEU A 259 -6.19 -5.33 5.52
CA LEU A 259 -5.47 -4.22 6.15
C LEU A 259 -4.08 -4.04 5.55
N HIS A 260 -3.69 -2.80 5.27
CA HIS A 260 -2.31 -2.44 4.97
C HIS A 260 -1.92 -1.20 5.78
N LEU A 261 -0.93 -1.37 6.67
CA LEU A 261 -0.32 -0.31 7.45
C LEU A 261 1.10 -0.06 6.95
N TYR A 262 1.41 1.19 6.67
CA TYR A 262 2.71 1.63 6.18
C TYR A 262 3.13 2.93 6.90
N ASP A 263 4.44 3.21 6.96
CA ASP A 263 5.00 4.50 7.38
C ASP A 263 4.46 4.97 8.74
N GLN A 264 4.83 4.24 9.80
CA GLN A 264 4.55 4.53 11.22
C GLN A 264 3.05 4.56 11.59
N SER A 265 2.21 3.91 10.79
CA SER A 265 0.77 3.92 11.01
C SER A 265 0.34 2.91 12.05
N ASN A 266 -0.71 3.24 12.82
CA ASN A 266 -1.13 2.44 13.96
C ASN A 266 -2.62 2.10 13.86
N ILE A 267 -2.97 0.86 14.17
CA ILE A 267 -4.35 0.42 14.33
C ILE A 267 -4.55 -0.26 15.68
N ASP A 268 -5.63 0.10 16.35
CA ASP A 268 -6.17 -0.59 17.52
C ASP A 268 -7.42 -1.37 17.10
N VAL A 269 -7.34 -2.70 17.18
CA VAL A 269 -8.42 -3.62 16.80
C VAL A 269 -9.06 -4.17 18.07
N GLY A 270 -10.21 -3.59 18.42
CA GLY A 270 -11.02 -4.00 19.55
C GLY A 270 -11.90 -5.21 19.28
N ASN A 271 -12.48 -5.73 20.37
CA ASN A 271 -13.13 -7.05 20.45
C ASN A 271 -14.08 -7.38 19.29
N THR A 272 -13.97 -8.62 18.80
CA THR A 272 -14.78 -9.25 17.75
C THR A 272 -14.66 -8.67 16.34
N SER A 273 -13.72 -7.75 16.10
CA SER A 273 -13.42 -7.30 14.75
C SER A 273 -12.78 -8.42 13.94
N ARG A 274 -13.17 -8.49 12.67
CA ARG A 274 -12.85 -9.61 11.77
C ARG A 274 -12.19 -9.08 10.51
N ILE A 275 -11.04 -9.65 10.20
CA ILE A 275 -10.35 -9.43 8.93
C ILE A 275 -10.57 -10.64 8.04
N VAL A 276 -10.93 -10.43 6.78
CA VAL A 276 -11.39 -11.53 5.92
C VAL A 276 -10.22 -12.20 5.17
N GLU A 277 -9.27 -11.43 4.66
CA GLU A 277 -8.27 -11.92 3.70
C GLU A 277 -6.84 -11.83 4.24
N SER A 278 -6.31 -10.60 4.36
CA SER A 278 -4.89 -10.38 4.67
C SER A 278 -4.62 -9.13 5.49
N ILE A 279 -3.53 -9.16 6.24
CA ILE A 279 -3.01 -8.08 7.06
C ILE A 279 -1.53 -7.86 6.70
N THR A 280 -1.18 -6.63 6.34
CA THR A 280 0.18 -6.22 5.96
C THR A 280 0.63 -5.08 6.86
N LEU A 281 1.76 -5.21 7.55
CA LEU A 281 2.39 -4.15 8.35
C LEU A 281 3.81 -3.90 7.86
N GLU A 282 4.14 -2.66 7.59
CA GLU A 282 5.45 -2.28 7.10
C GLU A 282 5.90 -0.94 7.71
N ASP A 283 7.21 -0.72 7.74
CA ASP A 283 7.84 0.55 8.12
C ASP A 283 7.34 1.12 9.45
N HIS A 284 7.71 0.47 10.56
CA HIS A 284 7.46 0.89 11.94
C HIS A 284 5.98 1.03 12.30
N SER A 285 5.11 0.33 11.59
CA SER A 285 3.67 0.34 11.84
C SER A 285 3.29 -0.58 13.00
N ALA A 286 2.15 -0.32 13.65
CA ALA A 286 1.68 -1.16 14.75
C ALA A 286 0.22 -1.62 14.61
N LEU A 287 -0.01 -2.89 14.92
CA LEU A 287 -1.34 -3.45 15.18
C LEU A 287 -1.41 -3.82 16.65
N THR A 288 -2.37 -3.24 17.35
CA THR A 288 -2.62 -3.46 18.77
C THR A 288 -4.07 -3.86 19.01
N GLY A 289 -4.40 -4.46 20.15
CA GLY A 289 -5.78 -4.79 20.50
C GLY A 289 -5.89 -5.94 21.49
N GLU A 290 -7.12 -6.28 21.87
CA GLU A 290 -7.39 -7.46 22.70
C GLU A 290 -7.41 -8.72 21.82
N THR A 291 -8.27 -8.74 20.80
CA THR A 291 -8.52 -9.93 19.98
C THR A 291 -8.59 -9.59 18.49
N LEU A 292 -8.01 -10.46 17.66
CA LEU A 292 -8.15 -10.37 16.20
C LEU A 292 -8.70 -11.69 15.64
N LEU A 293 -9.80 -11.62 14.90
CA LEU A 293 -10.29 -12.74 14.11
C LEU A 293 -9.85 -12.57 12.65
N LEU A 294 -9.31 -13.64 12.07
CA LEU A 294 -8.87 -13.67 10.68
C LEU A 294 -9.44 -14.88 9.96
N ASP A 295 -10.27 -14.63 8.95
CA ASP A 295 -10.90 -15.73 8.21
C ASP A 295 -9.87 -16.49 7.35
N GLY A 296 -8.87 -15.77 6.85
CA GLY A 296 -7.77 -16.33 6.06
C GLY A 296 -8.18 -16.71 4.63
N ARG A 297 -9.17 -16.00 4.05
CA ARG A 297 -9.56 -16.22 2.64
C ARG A 297 -8.40 -15.83 1.73
N ASP A 298 -8.18 -16.65 0.69
CA ASP A 298 -7.08 -16.44 -0.25
C ASP A 298 -7.34 -15.23 -1.15
N ASN A 299 -6.40 -14.30 -1.18
CA ASN A 299 -6.34 -13.18 -2.11
C ASN A 299 -4.99 -13.13 -2.86
N GLY A 300 -4.22 -14.23 -2.84
CA GLY A 300 -2.88 -14.33 -3.42
C GLY A 300 -1.78 -13.68 -2.57
N LYS A 301 -2.07 -13.27 -1.33
CA LYS A 301 -1.09 -12.74 -0.38
C LYS A 301 -0.87 -13.65 0.81
N ILE A 302 0.12 -13.28 1.61
CA ILE A 302 0.33 -13.84 2.93
C ILE A 302 -0.78 -13.30 3.84
N ASN A 303 -1.40 -14.17 4.64
CA ASN A 303 -2.52 -13.78 5.49
C ASN A 303 -2.10 -12.76 6.56
N ILE A 304 -0.92 -12.95 7.17
CA ILE A 304 -0.30 -11.93 8.02
C ILE A 304 1.15 -11.75 7.58
N PHE A 305 1.47 -10.58 7.04
CA PHE A 305 2.81 -10.17 6.71
C PHE A 305 3.21 -8.96 7.54
N ALA A 306 4.40 -9.02 8.15
CA ALA A 306 4.96 -7.85 8.84
C ALA A 306 6.46 -7.72 8.55
N ASN A 307 6.95 -6.50 8.30
CA ASN A 307 8.37 -6.18 8.15
C ASN A 307 8.72 -4.80 8.75
N GLY A 308 9.97 -4.37 8.57
CA GLY A 308 10.42 -3.00 8.80
C GLY A 308 10.24 -2.49 10.24
N GLU A 309 10.64 -3.27 11.26
CA GLU A 309 10.52 -2.88 12.68
C GLU A 309 9.08 -2.63 13.15
N SER A 310 8.09 -3.17 12.44
CA SER A 310 6.68 -3.09 12.84
C SER A 310 6.38 -3.90 14.10
N ASN A 311 5.23 -3.66 14.74
CA ASN A 311 4.81 -4.35 15.96
C ASN A 311 3.38 -4.91 15.85
N ILE A 312 3.20 -6.17 16.24
CA ILE A 312 1.89 -6.78 16.45
C ILE A 312 1.79 -7.15 17.93
N THR A 313 0.85 -6.53 18.66
CA THR A 313 0.60 -6.81 20.08
C THR A 313 -0.88 -7.08 20.32
N LEU A 314 -1.22 -8.33 20.62
CA LEU A 314 -2.61 -8.76 20.85
C LEU A 314 -2.66 -9.73 22.04
N ASP A 315 -3.79 -9.83 22.74
CA ASP A 315 -3.96 -10.89 23.73
C ASP A 315 -4.07 -12.26 23.05
N TRP A 316 -4.78 -12.36 21.92
CA TRP A 316 -4.82 -13.58 21.10
C TRP A 316 -5.34 -13.35 19.67
N ILE A 317 -5.06 -14.30 18.78
CA ILE A 317 -5.58 -14.37 17.40
C ILE A 317 -6.43 -15.63 17.19
N GLY A 318 -7.58 -15.50 16.53
CA GLY A 318 -8.44 -16.62 16.11
C GLY A 318 -8.53 -16.74 14.60
N LEU A 319 -8.38 -17.97 14.08
CA LEU A 319 -8.30 -18.26 12.64
C LEU A 319 -9.43 -19.19 12.20
N ALA A 320 -10.15 -18.90 11.11
CA ALA A 320 -11.37 -19.64 10.71
C ALA A 320 -11.17 -20.93 9.89
N PHE A 321 -10.25 -20.92 8.92
CA PHE A 321 -10.05 -22.06 8.01
C PHE A 321 -9.58 -23.30 8.79
N GLU A 322 -9.40 -24.48 8.17
CA GLU A 322 -8.69 -25.61 8.80
C GLU A 322 -7.19 -25.28 9.04
N SER A 323 -6.89 -24.16 9.67
CA SER A 323 -6.11 -23.12 9.00
C SER A 323 -4.61 -23.39 9.06
N SER A 324 -4.01 -23.52 7.89
CA SER A 324 -2.58 -23.28 7.61
C SER A 324 -2.37 -21.88 7.00
N PRO A 325 -2.84 -20.77 7.61
CA PRO A 325 -2.61 -19.45 7.06
C PRO A 325 -1.13 -19.12 7.24
N ASN A 326 -0.53 -18.57 6.21
CA ASN A 326 0.85 -18.18 6.27
C ASN A 326 0.97 -16.88 7.08
N ILE A 327 1.73 -16.95 8.16
CA ILE A 327 2.14 -15.80 8.96
C ILE A 327 3.64 -15.66 8.73
N LYS A 328 4.04 -14.52 8.17
CA LYS A 328 5.43 -14.22 7.83
C LYS A 328 5.87 -12.94 8.52
N ILE A 329 6.88 -13.06 9.37
CA ILE A 329 7.38 -11.97 10.22
C ILE A 329 8.85 -11.71 9.86
N GLU A 330 9.19 -10.55 9.30
CA GLU A 330 10.55 -10.21 8.83
C GLU A 330 11.17 -9.05 9.64
N ASP A 331 12.42 -8.68 9.33
CA ASP A 331 13.04 -7.38 9.64
C ASP A 331 12.72 -6.80 11.03
N ASN A 332 13.12 -7.52 12.09
CA ASN A 332 13.01 -7.07 13.49
C ASN A 332 11.60 -6.73 13.97
N VAL A 333 10.56 -7.29 13.35
CA VAL A 333 9.19 -7.11 13.84
C VAL A 333 9.04 -7.68 15.25
N THR A 334 8.39 -6.91 16.11
CA THR A 334 7.95 -7.38 17.43
C THR A 334 6.60 -8.07 17.26
N PHE A 335 6.52 -9.36 17.58
CA PHE A 335 5.28 -10.13 17.57
C PHE A 335 4.96 -10.60 18.99
N ASN A 336 4.14 -9.83 19.70
CA ASN A 336 3.71 -10.10 21.07
C ASN A 336 2.24 -10.53 21.09
N VAL A 337 2.02 -11.78 20.68
CA VAL A 337 0.72 -12.44 20.75
C VAL A 337 0.98 -13.76 21.48
N PRO A 338 0.48 -14.00 22.70
CA PRO A 338 0.78 -15.23 23.43
C PRO A 338 0.01 -16.43 22.85
N ASP A 339 -1.19 -16.20 22.31
CA ASP A 339 -2.11 -17.26 21.93
C ASP A 339 -2.63 -17.10 20.49
N VAL A 340 -2.52 -18.16 19.69
CA VAL A 340 -3.06 -18.24 18.33
C VAL A 340 -3.88 -19.53 18.22
N TYR A 341 -5.18 -19.39 17.96
CA TYR A 341 -6.15 -20.48 17.91
C TYR A 341 -6.68 -20.69 16.49
N VAL A 342 -6.98 -21.94 16.15
CA VAL A 342 -7.90 -22.25 15.04
C VAL A 342 -9.28 -22.42 15.64
N LEU A 343 -10.23 -21.65 15.16
CA LEU A 343 -11.60 -21.62 15.62
C LEU A 343 -12.49 -22.30 14.58
N LYS A 344 -13.54 -22.96 15.04
CA LYS A 344 -14.53 -23.55 14.14
C LYS A 344 -15.33 -22.43 13.47
N PHE A 345 -15.45 -22.50 12.16
CA PHE A 345 -16.13 -21.50 11.35
C PHE A 345 -17.19 -22.15 10.46
N ASP A 346 -18.40 -21.62 10.49
CA ASP A 346 -19.48 -22.03 9.60
C ASP A 346 -19.45 -21.17 8.34
N SER A 347 -18.87 -21.71 7.27
CA SER A 347 -18.80 -21.06 5.96
C SER A 347 -20.16 -20.86 5.30
N THR A 348 -21.22 -21.56 5.75
CA THR A 348 -22.57 -21.40 5.22
C THR A 348 -23.21 -20.12 5.75
N ASN A 349 -23.04 -19.87 7.05
CA ASN A 349 -23.60 -18.70 7.72
C ASN A 349 -22.62 -17.52 7.81
N ASP A 350 -21.36 -17.73 7.43
CA ASP A 350 -20.27 -16.76 7.47
C ASP A 350 -19.96 -16.27 8.90
N GLU A 351 -19.97 -17.19 9.86
CA GLU A 351 -19.88 -16.93 11.30
C GLU A 351 -18.94 -17.91 12.01
N TYR A 352 -18.31 -17.45 13.09
CA TYR A 352 -17.53 -18.31 13.99
C TYR A 352 -18.46 -19.06 14.95
N ASP A 353 -18.24 -20.35 15.11
CA ASP A 353 -19.08 -21.19 15.97
C ASP A 353 -18.81 -20.90 17.45
N LEU A 354 -19.87 -20.51 18.16
CA LEU A 354 -19.87 -20.31 19.60
C LEU A 354 -20.44 -21.54 20.32
N ASN A 355 -19.87 -21.87 21.48
CA ASN A 355 -20.38 -22.92 22.36
C ASN A 355 -21.56 -22.43 23.21
N GLU A 356 -22.12 -23.31 24.05
CA GLU A 356 -23.26 -23.01 24.93
C GLU A 356 -23.01 -21.85 25.92
N ASN A 357 -21.74 -21.51 26.19
CA ASN A 357 -21.33 -20.41 27.06
C ASN A 357 -20.95 -19.13 26.29
N ASN A 358 -21.27 -19.05 25.00
CA ASN A 358 -20.96 -17.92 24.11
C ASN A 358 -19.44 -17.67 23.94
N GLN A 359 -18.64 -18.74 23.95
CA GLN A 359 -17.19 -18.69 23.69
C GLN A 359 -16.87 -19.37 22.36
N TYR A 360 -15.82 -18.92 21.67
CA TYR A 360 -15.38 -19.54 20.41
C TYR A 360 -15.01 -21.00 20.59
N THR A 361 -15.47 -21.84 19.65
CA THR A 361 -15.16 -23.26 19.63
C THR A 361 -13.76 -23.48 19.04
N ILE A 362 -12.78 -23.77 19.89
CA ILE A 362 -11.39 -24.01 19.48
C ILE A 362 -11.25 -25.41 18.85
N VAL A 363 -10.65 -25.48 17.67
CA VAL A 363 -10.32 -26.70 16.93
C VAL A 363 -8.84 -27.09 17.12
N LYS A 364 -7.94 -26.10 17.13
CA LYS A 364 -6.51 -26.27 17.44
C LYS A 364 -6.03 -25.11 18.31
N ASP A 365 -5.13 -25.39 19.23
CA ASP A 365 -4.59 -24.41 20.18
C ASP A 365 -3.09 -24.13 19.96
N ASN A 366 -2.71 -22.90 20.31
CA ASN A 366 -1.33 -22.43 20.42
C ASN A 366 -0.42 -22.73 19.21
N LEU A 367 -0.80 -22.18 18.05
CA LEU A 367 -0.04 -22.30 16.80
C LEU A 367 1.22 -21.40 16.72
N GLN A 368 1.70 -20.84 17.84
CA GLN A 368 2.88 -19.96 17.87
C GLN A 368 4.11 -20.56 17.20
N ASN A 369 4.33 -21.86 17.38
CA ASN A 369 5.48 -22.57 16.80
C ASN A 369 5.39 -22.76 15.27
N ASN A 370 4.24 -22.46 14.66
CA ASN A 370 4.01 -22.60 13.22
C ASN A 370 4.17 -21.28 12.46
N ILE A 371 4.56 -20.20 13.15
CA ILE A 371 4.79 -18.88 12.55
C ILE A 371 6.18 -18.84 11.91
N GLU A 372 6.27 -18.38 10.67
CA GLU A 372 7.55 -18.24 9.97
C GLU A 372 8.20 -16.89 10.32
N TYR A 373 9.29 -16.94 11.10
CA TYR A 373 10.10 -15.77 11.42
C TYR A 373 11.34 -15.69 10.51
N PHE A 374 11.41 -14.62 9.72
CA PHE A 374 12.54 -14.21 8.89
C PHE A 374 13.17 -12.94 9.44
N THR A 375 13.50 -12.95 10.74
CA THR A 375 14.16 -11.80 11.35
C THR A 375 15.65 -11.77 11.02
N THR A 376 16.21 -10.57 10.94
CA THR A 376 17.65 -10.32 11.17
C THR A 376 18.07 -10.73 12.59
N GLN A 377 17.10 -10.99 13.49
CA GLN A 377 17.26 -11.46 14.86
C GLN A 377 17.60 -12.97 15.02
N LYS A 378 18.10 -13.64 13.97
CA LYS A 378 19.09 -14.71 14.22
C LYS A 378 20.42 -14.17 14.78
N LYS A 379 20.58 -12.83 14.89
CA LYS A 379 21.74 -12.21 15.53
C LYS A 379 21.59 -11.85 17.01
N GLU A 380 20.41 -11.61 17.59
CA GLU A 380 20.36 -11.05 18.97
C GLU A 380 20.09 -12.03 20.12
N GLN A 381 19.50 -13.21 19.89
CA GLN A 381 19.52 -14.29 20.90
C GLN A 381 20.89 -14.98 21.02
N VAL A 382 21.81 -14.72 20.09
CA VAL A 382 23.20 -15.19 20.13
C VAL A 382 24.08 -14.29 21.03
N HIS A 383 23.73 -13.00 21.18
CA HIS A 383 24.59 -12.01 21.85
C HIS A 383 24.58 -12.03 23.39
N LYS A 384 23.74 -12.85 24.05
CA LYS A 384 23.90 -13.15 25.50
C LYS A 384 24.69 -14.43 25.78
N ALA A 385 24.92 -15.28 24.77
CA ALA A 385 25.80 -16.44 24.85
C ALA A 385 27.23 -16.16 24.30
N GLU A 386 27.44 -15.00 23.64
CA GLU A 386 28.74 -14.61 23.06
C GLU A 386 29.65 -13.79 23.99
N LYS A 387 29.38 -13.71 25.30
CA LYS A 387 30.38 -13.23 26.27
C LYS A 387 31.30 -14.33 26.80
N ASP A 388 31.01 -15.60 26.50
CA ASP A 388 31.86 -16.75 26.87
C ASP A 388 32.43 -17.51 25.65
N GLN A 389 32.48 -16.90 24.47
CA GLN A 389 33.28 -17.40 23.33
C GLN A 389 34.45 -16.46 23.03
N LYS A 390 35.33 -16.28 24.01
CA LYS A 390 36.76 -16.26 23.69
C LYS A 390 37.20 -17.72 23.57
N ASP A 391 37.81 -18.05 22.43
CA ASP A 391 38.51 -19.31 22.14
C ASP A 391 37.67 -20.49 21.62
N LEU A 392 36.98 -20.31 20.49
CA LEU A 392 36.71 -21.42 19.56
C LEU A 392 37.30 -21.11 18.18
N PRO A 393 38.14 -22.00 17.61
CA PRO A 393 38.78 -21.76 16.32
C PRO A 393 37.71 -21.86 15.23
N LYS A 394 37.44 -20.75 14.53
CA LYS A 394 36.68 -20.76 13.28
C LYS A 394 37.41 -21.68 12.30
N GLY A 395 36.75 -22.76 11.87
CA GLY A 395 37.21 -23.55 10.72
C GLY A 395 37.38 -22.63 9.50
N PRO A 396 38.17 -23.03 8.48
CA PRO A 396 38.54 -22.15 7.39
C PRO A 396 37.30 -21.66 6.65
N GLN A 397 36.99 -20.36 6.75
CA GLN A 397 36.00 -19.70 5.91
C GLN A 397 36.50 -19.80 4.47
N LYS A 398 35.67 -20.28 3.53
CA LYS A 398 36.02 -20.25 2.10
C LYS A 398 36.22 -18.80 1.68
N SER A 399 37.36 -18.51 1.06
CA SER A 399 37.65 -17.14 0.59
C SER A 399 36.58 -16.67 -0.40
N GLY A 400 36.28 -15.37 -0.42
CA GLY A 400 35.31 -14.82 -1.37
C GLY A 400 35.64 -15.16 -2.84
N MET A 401 36.92 -15.33 -3.18
CA MET A 401 37.32 -15.75 -4.53
C MET A 401 36.87 -17.19 -4.83
N GLN A 402 36.91 -18.08 -3.84
CA GLN A 402 36.40 -19.45 -3.99
C GLN A 402 34.88 -19.46 -4.14
N GLN A 403 34.18 -18.59 -3.40
CA GLN A 403 32.73 -18.44 -3.53
C GLN A 403 32.33 -17.94 -4.92
N LEU A 404 33.10 -17.02 -5.50
CA LEU A 404 32.91 -16.53 -6.86
C LEU A 404 33.12 -17.65 -7.89
N ASP A 405 34.18 -18.44 -7.75
CA ASP A 405 34.50 -19.56 -8.65
C ASP A 405 33.43 -20.67 -8.58
N GLU A 406 32.81 -20.88 -7.41
CA GLU A 406 31.73 -21.85 -7.20
C GLU A 406 30.37 -21.42 -7.76
N MET A 407 30.19 -20.15 -8.15
CA MET A 407 28.96 -19.72 -8.80
C MET A 407 28.79 -20.43 -10.15
N ILE A 408 27.57 -20.84 -10.46
CA ILE A 408 27.24 -21.48 -11.73
C ILE A 408 27.17 -20.38 -12.81
N GLY A 409 27.78 -20.61 -13.97
CA GLY A 409 27.78 -19.67 -15.10
C GLY A 409 28.50 -18.34 -14.82
N LEU A 410 28.07 -17.26 -15.48
CA LEU A 410 28.60 -15.89 -15.32
C LEU A 410 30.09 -15.73 -15.64
N GLU A 411 30.65 -16.52 -16.56
CA GLU A 411 32.10 -16.50 -16.85
C GLU A 411 32.64 -15.11 -17.21
N THR A 412 31.87 -14.33 -18.00
CA THR A 412 32.20 -12.94 -18.35
C THR A 412 32.31 -12.06 -17.10
N VAL A 413 31.31 -12.11 -16.22
CA VAL A 413 31.29 -11.32 -14.97
C VAL A 413 32.40 -11.77 -14.02
N LYS A 414 32.63 -13.08 -13.87
CA LYS A 414 33.70 -13.62 -13.02
C LYS A 414 35.07 -13.10 -13.47
N GLN A 415 35.33 -13.08 -14.78
CA GLN A 415 36.57 -12.55 -15.33
C GLN A 415 36.70 -11.03 -15.07
N GLN A 416 35.65 -10.26 -15.34
CA GLN A 416 35.63 -8.82 -15.06
C GLN A 416 35.87 -8.52 -13.57
N VAL A 417 35.24 -9.29 -12.67
CA VAL A 417 35.40 -9.15 -11.21
C VAL A 417 36.82 -9.48 -10.79
N LYS A 418 37.43 -10.54 -11.33
CA LYS A 418 38.84 -10.89 -11.05
C LYS A 418 39.80 -9.78 -11.47
N GLU A 419 39.59 -9.19 -12.65
CA GLU A 419 40.38 -8.06 -13.14
C GLU A 419 40.21 -6.82 -12.24
N PHE A 420 38.96 -6.48 -11.91
CA PHE A 420 38.64 -5.37 -11.01
C PHE A 420 39.30 -5.54 -9.63
N ILE A 421 39.22 -6.72 -9.03
CA ILE A 421 39.86 -7.03 -7.74
C ILE A 421 41.38 -6.91 -7.86
N ALA A 422 41.99 -7.46 -8.92
CA ALA A 422 43.44 -7.42 -9.11
C ALA A 422 43.97 -5.98 -9.20
N VAL A 423 43.30 -5.12 -9.97
CA VAL A 423 43.64 -3.71 -10.12
C VAL A 423 43.49 -2.97 -8.79
N THR A 424 42.38 -3.18 -8.10
CA THR A 424 42.06 -2.50 -6.83
C THR A 424 43.06 -2.87 -5.73
N VAL A 425 43.39 -4.14 -5.59
CA VAL A 425 44.37 -4.64 -4.62
C VAL A 425 45.78 -4.12 -4.92
N LEU A 426 46.15 -4.03 -6.21
CA LEU A 426 47.45 -3.47 -6.60
C LEU A 426 47.54 -1.97 -6.25
N ASN A 427 46.48 -1.20 -6.52
CA ASN A 427 46.42 0.22 -6.17
C ASN A 427 46.55 0.44 -4.67
N LYS A 428 45.83 -0.35 -3.87
CA LYS A 428 45.97 -0.30 -2.41
C LYS A 428 47.41 -0.55 -1.94
N LYS A 429 48.07 -1.58 -2.48
CA LYS A 429 49.48 -1.88 -2.15
C LYS A 429 50.45 -0.79 -2.59
N ARG A 430 50.13 -0.04 -3.65
CA ARG A 430 50.93 1.12 -4.10
C ARG A 430 50.75 2.30 -3.16
N GLU A 431 49.52 2.57 -2.73
CA GLU A 431 49.18 3.59 -1.74
C GLU A 431 49.84 3.32 -0.39
N GLU A 432 49.79 2.09 0.11
CA GLU A 432 50.49 1.63 1.33
C GLU A 432 52.02 1.84 1.26
N LYS A 433 52.58 1.98 0.05
CA LYS A 433 54.01 2.24 -0.22
C LYS A 433 54.31 3.69 -0.59
N GLY A 434 53.31 4.59 -0.53
CA GLY A 434 53.45 6.00 -0.91
C GLY A 434 53.72 6.23 -2.40
N LEU A 435 53.38 5.27 -3.26
CA LEU A 435 53.53 5.39 -4.71
C LEU A 435 52.28 6.03 -5.32
N ASN A 436 52.45 6.84 -6.37
CA ASN A 436 51.32 7.37 -7.13
C ASN A 436 50.43 6.23 -7.65
N THR A 437 49.13 6.32 -7.37
CA THR A 437 48.08 5.44 -7.85
C THR A 437 47.30 6.12 -8.97
N SER A 438 46.68 5.33 -9.85
CA SER A 438 45.61 5.85 -10.70
C SER A 438 44.42 6.19 -9.80
N SER A 439 43.71 7.28 -10.08
CA SER A 439 42.47 7.65 -9.38
C SER A 439 41.30 6.74 -9.79
N GLN A 440 41.43 5.44 -9.57
CA GLN A 440 40.36 4.48 -9.85
C GLN A 440 39.45 4.38 -8.64
N THR A 441 38.17 4.68 -8.89
CA THR A 441 37.10 4.55 -7.90
C THR A 441 36.54 3.13 -7.90
N LEU A 442 36.01 2.72 -6.75
CA LEU A 442 35.36 1.42 -6.56
C LEU A 442 33.93 1.38 -7.11
N HIS A 443 33.29 2.55 -7.32
CA HIS A 443 31.88 2.58 -7.70
C HIS A 443 31.64 1.85 -9.02
N SER A 444 30.55 1.09 -9.07
CA SER A 444 30.30 0.11 -10.14
C SER A 444 28.85 0.14 -10.65
N LEU A 445 28.65 -0.30 -11.90
CA LEU A 445 27.37 -0.54 -12.54
C LEU A 445 27.17 -2.03 -12.76
N PHE A 446 26.07 -2.58 -12.26
CA PHE A 446 25.69 -3.99 -12.45
C PHE A 446 24.46 -4.04 -13.36
N LEU A 447 24.65 -4.44 -14.61
CA LEU A 447 23.62 -4.37 -15.65
C LEU A 447 23.14 -5.76 -16.01
N GLY A 448 21.82 -5.97 -16.04
CA GLY A 448 21.25 -7.23 -16.54
C GLY A 448 19.85 -7.50 -16.02
N ASN A 449 19.23 -8.55 -16.55
CA ASN A 449 17.87 -8.98 -16.20
C ASN A 449 17.75 -9.44 -14.74
N PRO A 450 16.52 -9.60 -14.21
CA PRO A 450 16.32 -10.02 -12.83
C PRO A 450 16.81 -11.45 -12.67
N GLY A 451 17.31 -11.80 -11.48
CA GLY A 451 17.74 -13.16 -11.18
C GLY A 451 19.03 -13.61 -11.87
N THR A 452 19.81 -12.72 -12.49
CA THR A 452 21.14 -13.03 -13.05
C THR A 452 22.25 -13.08 -11.98
N GLY A 453 21.96 -12.74 -10.72
CA GLY A 453 22.91 -12.88 -9.60
C GLY A 453 23.64 -11.60 -9.18
N LYS A 454 23.19 -10.42 -9.62
CA LYS A 454 23.77 -9.10 -9.28
C LYS A 454 24.05 -8.91 -7.78
N THR A 455 23.04 -9.04 -6.93
CA THR A 455 23.19 -8.87 -5.46
C THR A 455 24.13 -9.91 -4.85
N THR A 456 24.08 -11.16 -5.33
CA THR A 456 24.96 -12.24 -4.86
C THR A 456 26.43 -11.93 -5.17
N VAL A 457 26.73 -11.52 -6.41
CA VAL A 457 28.08 -11.13 -6.82
C VAL A 457 28.55 -9.89 -6.05
N ALA A 458 27.67 -8.90 -5.81
CA ALA A 458 28.01 -7.72 -5.03
C ALA A 458 28.48 -8.09 -3.61
N ARG A 459 27.78 -9.01 -2.96
CA ARG A 459 28.14 -9.52 -1.62
C ARG A 459 29.49 -10.24 -1.63
N ILE A 460 29.73 -11.09 -2.63
CA ILE A 460 31.00 -11.82 -2.78
C ILE A 460 32.15 -10.83 -3.04
N VAL A 461 31.95 -9.85 -3.92
CA VAL A 461 32.95 -8.80 -4.20
C VAL A 461 33.29 -8.03 -2.92
N GLY A 462 32.29 -7.62 -2.14
CA GLY A 462 32.51 -6.97 -0.84
C GLY A 462 33.36 -7.82 0.10
N HIS A 463 33.01 -9.10 0.25
CA HIS A 463 33.77 -10.02 1.07
C HIS A 463 35.22 -10.14 0.60
N VAL A 464 35.48 -10.26 -0.71
CA VAL A 464 36.86 -10.30 -1.25
C VAL A 464 37.59 -8.99 -0.99
N LEU A 465 36.97 -7.84 -1.22
CA LEU A 465 37.59 -6.55 -0.97
C LEU A 465 37.95 -6.38 0.51
N TYR A 466 37.09 -6.84 1.43
CA TYR A 466 37.37 -6.88 2.86
C TYR A 466 38.53 -7.81 3.21
N GLU A 467 38.56 -9.05 2.69
CA GLU A 467 39.66 -10.01 2.89
C GLU A 467 41.02 -9.44 2.41
N LYS A 468 41.01 -8.61 1.37
CA LYS A 468 42.20 -7.92 0.84
C LYS A 468 42.44 -6.55 1.50
N GLY A 469 41.60 -6.18 2.46
CA GLY A 469 41.62 -4.94 3.22
C GLY A 469 41.34 -3.67 2.43
N VAL A 470 40.80 -3.78 1.21
CA VAL A 470 40.44 -2.62 0.37
C VAL A 470 39.31 -1.81 1.00
N ILE A 471 38.31 -2.50 1.55
CA ILE A 471 37.25 -1.89 2.36
C ILE A 471 37.42 -2.33 3.81
N ALA A 472 36.90 -1.52 4.74
CA ALA A 472 37.15 -1.70 6.18
C ALA A 472 36.21 -2.73 6.83
N GLU A 473 35.04 -2.96 6.27
CA GLU A 473 33.98 -3.81 6.82
C GLU A 473 33.45 -4.80 5.77
N ASP A 474 33.18 -6.03 6.21
CA ASP A 474 32.44 -7.04 5.43
C ASP A 474 30.93 -6.76 5.53
N LYS A 475 30.50 -5.65 4.92
CA LYS A 475 29.15 -5.11 5.02
C LYS A 475 28.62 -4.73 3.65
N LEU A 476 27.40 -5.15 3.35
CA LEU A 476 26.62 -4.72 2.19
C LEU A 476 25.25 -4.25 2.67
N ILE A 477 24.86 -3.03 2.31
CA ILE A 477 23.54 -2.46 2.54
C ILE A 477 22.84 -2.38 1.18
N GLU A 478 21.70 -3.05 1.06
CA GLU A 478 20.85 -3.03 -0.13
C GLU A 478 19.79 -1.93 0.04
N THR A 479 19.55 -1.15 -1.01
CA THR A 479 18.67 0.02 -0.98
C THR A 479 17.96 0.20 -2.33
N SER A 480 16.84 0.88 -2.32
CA SER A 480 16.01 1.19 -3.48
C SER A 480 15.63 2.67 -3.49
N ARG A 481 14.83 3.11 -4.46
CA ARG A 481 14.27 4.47 -4.48
C ARG A 481 13.51 4.83 -3.21
N ALA A 482 12.73 3.90 -2.65
CA ALA A 482 11.90 4.16 -1.48
C ALA A 482 12.74 4.54 -0.25
N ASP A 483 13.93 3.97 -0.14
CA ASP A 483 14.87 4.19 0.96
C ASP A 483 15.63 5.52 0.83
N LEU A 484 15.86 5.98 -0.41
CA LEU A 484 16.67 7.16 -0.69
C LEU A 484 15.83 8.44 -0.80
N VAL A 485 14.63 8.35 -1.37
CA VAL A 485 13.79 9.51 -1.69
C VAL A 485 12.73 9.73 -0.60
N ALA A 486 12.61 10.96 -0.11
CA ALA A 486 11.60 11.35 0.86
C ALA A 486 10.33 11.88 0.15
N GLY A 487 9.18 11.82 0.83
CA GLY A 487 7.91 12.31 0.30
C GLY A 487 7.71 13.84 0.34
N TYR A 488 8.65 14.59 0.93
CA TYR A 488 8.55 16.04 1.17
C TYR A 488 9.80 16.78 0.68
N VAL A 489 9.61 18.03 0.24
CA VAL A 489 10.68 18.93 -0.24
C VAL A 489 11.76 19.10 0.83
N GLY A 490 13.03 18.87 0.48
CA GLY A 490 14.19 19.16 1.32
C GLY A 490 14.55 18.10 2.36
N GLN A 491 13.85 16.96 2.41
CA GLN A 491 14.20 15.83 3.28
C GLN A 491 14.99 14.74 2.55
N THR A 492 14.96 14.72 1.22
CA THR A 492 15.59 13.67 0.42
C THR A 492 17.10 13.65 0.57
N ALA A 493 17.77 14.81 0.58
CA ALA A 493 19.21 14.86 0.81
C ALA A 493 19.60 14.28 2.19
N GLU A 494 18.85 14.57 3.25
CA GLU A 494 19.14 14.04 4.58
C GLU A 494 18.91 12.53 4.66
N LYS A 495 17.79 12.04 4.10
CA LYS A 495 17.45 10.61 4.06
C LYS A 495 18.52 9.83 3.28
N THR A 496 18.84 10.30 2.08
CA THR A 496 19.91 9.74 1.23
C THR A 496 21.25 9.73 1.97
N ARG A 497 21.62 10.82 2.64
CA ARG A 497 22.88 10.90 3.40
C ARG A 497 22.94 9.88 4.54
N LYS A 498 21.87 9.69 5.31
CA LYS A 498 21.84 8.69 6.40
C LYS A 498 22.08 7.27 5.88
N VAL A 499 21.48 6.92 4.75
CA VAL A 499 21.71 5.62 4.10
C VAL A 499 23.17 5.49 3.65
N LEU A 500 23.73 6.52 3.01
CA LEU A 500 25.13 6.56 2.59
C LEU A 500 26.11 6.42 3.78
N GLU A 501 25.86 7.15 4.86
CA GLU A 501 26.65 7.09 6.10
C GLU A 501 26.64 5.69 6.72
N SER A 502 25.48 5.01 6.73
CA SER A 502 25.36 3.65 7.27
C SER A 502 26.22 2.63 6.49
N ALA A 503 26.46 2.89 5.21
CA ALA A 503 27.23 2.01 4.32
C ALA A 503 28.75 2.30 4.30
N LEU A 504 29.21 3.33 5.01
CA LEU A 504 30.64 3.62 5.15
C LEU A 504 31.42 2.39 5.64
N GLY A 505 32.63 2.21 5.10
CA GLY A 505 33.49 1.07 5.32
C GLY A 505 33.13 -0.17 4.48
N GLY A 506 31.96 -0.19 3.83
CA GLY A 506 31.43 -1.35 3.10
C GLY A 506 30.89 -1.01 1.70
N ILE A 507 29.82 -1.70 1.32
CA ILE A 507 29.12 -1.55 0.03
C ILE A 507 27.71 -0.99 0.25
N LEU A 508 27.32 0.02 -0.53
CA LEU A 508 25.93 0.39 -0.77
C LEU A 508 25.49 -0.16 -2.15
N PHE A 509 24.46 -0.99 -2.19
CA PHE A 509 23.88 -1.54 -3.40
C PHE A 509 22.53 -0.91 -3.67
N VAL A 510 22.43 -0.09 -4.72
CA VAL A 510 21.21 0.61 -5.13
C VAL A 510 20.54 -0.20 -6.25
N ASP A 511 19.50 -0.96 -5.90
CA ASP A 511 18.73 -1.73 -6.87
C ASP A 511 17.74 -0.87 -7.66
N GLU A 512 17.50 -1.25 -8.91
CA GLU A 512 16.71 -0.50 -9.88
C GLU A 512 16.99 1.02 -9.89
N ALA A 513 18.28 1.39 -9.88
CA ALA A 513 18.71 2.78 -9.68
C ALA A 513 18.14 3.78 -10.71
N TYR A 514 17.77 3.32 -11.90
CA TYR A 514 17.11 4.14 -12.92
C TYR A 514 15.76 4.73 -12.45
N THR A 515 15.13 4.14 -11.44
CA THR A 515 13.91 4.67 -10.82
C THR A 515 14.16 6.03 -10.17
N LEU A 516 15.38 6.34 -9.70
CA LEU A 516 15.75 7.66 -9.16
C LEU A 516 15.74 8.76 -10.23
N ALA A 517 15.92 8.38 -11.50
CA ALA A 517 15.89 9.27 -12.64
C ALA A 517 14.47 9.53 -13.18
N GLY A 518 13.48 8.75 -12.75
CA GLY A 518 12.08 8.91 -13.16
C GLY A 518 11.41 10.10 -12.46
N GLY A 519 10.54 10.83 -13.20
CA GLY A 519 9.68 11.90 -12.67
C GLY A 519 9.75 13.24 -13.41
N GLY A 520 8.68 14.05 -13.30
CA GLY A 520 8.59 15.40 -13.88
C GLY A 520 9.47 16.43 -13.18
N GLN A 521 9.29 17.74 -13.45
CA GLN A 521 10.11 18.81 -12.84
C GLN A 521 10.05 18.87 -11.30
N ASN A 522 9.07 18.22 -10.66
CA ASN A 522 8.88 18.23 -9.20
C ASN A 522 9.28 16.91 -8.52
N ASP A 523 10.05 16.04 -9.17
CA ASP A 523 10.50 14.78 -8.59
C ASP A 523 11.81 14.94 -7.77
N PHE A 524 11.81 14.44 -6.54
CA PHE A 524 12.93 14.52 -5.60
C PHE A 524 14.04 13.49 -5.86
N GLY A 525 13.87 12.57 -6.81
CA GLY A 525 14.90 11.59 -7.18
C GLY A 525 16.21 12.21 -7.67
N LYS A 526 16.15 13.38 -8.32
CA LYS A 526 17.36 14.14 -8.70
C LYS A 526 18.15 14.63 -7.50
N GLU A 527 17.47 15.04 -6.43
CA GLU A 527 18.11 15.50 -5.19
C GLU A 527 18.90 14.35 -4.54
N ALA A 528 18.36 13.13 -4.56
CA ALA A 528 19.07 11.94 -4.10
C ALA A 528 20.31 11.65 -4.96
N ILE A 529 20.20 11.73 -6.29
CA ILE A 529 21.34 11.53 -7.20
C ILE A 529 22.44 12.56 -6.93
N ASP A 530 22.09 13.83 -6.76
CA ASP A 530 23.06 14.90 -6.50
C ASP A 530 23.76 14.71 -5.14
N GLU A 531 23.04 14.29 -4.11
CA GLU A 531 23.62 13.96 -2.80
C GLU A 531 24.54 12.75 -2.87
N ILE A 532 24.16 11.68 -3.60
CA ILE A 532 25.02 10.51 -3.82
C ILE A 532 26.29 10.91 -4.55
N LEU A 533 26.20 11.71 -5.62
CA LEU A 533 27.36 12.17 -6.38
C LEU A 533 28.32 12.99 -5.53
N LYS A 534 27.79 13.86 -4.66
CA LYS A 534 28.59 14.61 -3.69
C LYS A 534 29.29 13.68 -2.71
N PHE A 535 28.55 12.73 -2.12
CA PHE A 535 29.09 11.77 -1.16
C PHE A 535 30.17 10.86 -1.77
N MET A 536 29.99 10.44 -3.02
CA MET A 536 31.00 9.67 -3.77
C MET A 536 32.34 10.42 -3.90
N GLU A 537 32.30 11.75 -4.02
CA GLU A 537 33.51 12.57 -4.09
C GLU A 537 34.16 12.70 -2.71
N ASP A 538 33.37 13.00 -1.68
CA ASP A 538 33.84 13.23 -0.32
C ASP A 538 34.38 11.94 0.34
N HIS A 539 33.86 10.77 -0.04
CA HIS A 539 34.15 9.47 0.57
C HIS A 539 34.72 8.41 -0.38
N ARG A 540 35.41 8.84 -1.45
CA ARG A 540 35.90 7.98 -2.56
C ARG A 540 36.64 6.71 -2.14
N SER A 541 37.38 6.74 -1.02
CA SER A 541 38.17 5.60 -0.53
C SER A 541 37.49 4.79 0.58
N ASN A 542 36.31 5.22 1.05
CA ASN A 542 35.68 4.69 2.26
C ASN A 542 34.39 3.91 1.98
N ILE A 543 33.86 3.97 0.76
CA ILE A 543 32.62 3.29 0.38
C ILE A 543 32.69 2.83 -1.07
N MET A 544 32.16 1.65 -1.35
CA MET A 544 31.83 1.21 -2.70
C MET A 544 30.33 1.38 -2.92
N ILE A 545 29.94 2.00 -4.03
CA ILE A 545 28.51 2.16 -4.39
C ILE A 545 28.29 1.40 -5.69
N ILE A 546 27.32 0.49 -5.68
CA ILE A 546 26.94 -0.32 -6.83
C ILE A 546 25.54 0.10 -7.26
N PHE A 547 25.39 0.58 -8.48
CA PHE A 547 24.10 0.86 -9.08
C PHE A 547 23.68 -0.31 -9.97
N ALA A 548 22.53 -0.90 -9.70
CA ALA A 548 22.03 -2.06 -10.42
C ALA A 548 20.72 -1.76 -11.16
N GLY A 549 20.50 -2.45 -12.28
CA GLY A 549 19.25 -2.34 -13.03
C GLY A 549 19.33 -2.96 -14.43
N TYR A 550 18.25 -2.77 -15.21
CA TYR A 550 18.19 -3.20 -16.60
C TYR A 550 19.15 -2.38 -17.46
N THR A 551 19.87 -3.05 -18.37
CA THR A 551 20.91 -2.42 -19.20
C THR A 551 20.43 -1.16 -19.92
N ASN A 552 19.24 -1.21 -20.54
CA ASN A 552 18.70 -0.08 -21.30
C ASN A 552 18.27 1.09 -20.41
N ASP A 553 17.67 0.82 -19.26
CA ASP A 553 17.19 1.87 -18.35
C ASP A 553 18.33 2.50 -17.56
N MET A 554 19.39 1.72 -17.28
CA MET A 554 20.62 2.25 -16.69
C MET A 554 21.38 3.16 -17.65
N GLU A 555 21.33 2.95 -18.97
CA GLU A 555 21.91 3.93 -19.92
C GLU A 555 21.17 5.27 -19.84
N LYS A 556 19.83 5.28 -19.72
CA LYS A 556 19.03 6.50 -19.51
C LYS A 556 19.36 7.15 -18.16
N PHE A 557 19.53 6.36 -17.10
CA PHE A 557 19.96 6.84 -15.79
C PHE A 557 21.27 7.61 -15.88
N LEU A 558 22.27 7.06 -16.60
CA LEU A 558 23.56 7.70 -16.80
C LEU A 558 23.50 8.99 -17.64
N GLU A 559 22.46 9.18 -18.45
CA GLU A 559 22.22 10.42 -19.21
C GLU A 559 21.64 11.55 -18.34
N THR A 560 21.05 11.23 -17.19
CA THR A 560 20.39 12.25 -16.34
C THR A 560 21.36 13.22 -15.68
N ASN A 561 22.58 12.77 -15.37
CA ASN A 561 23.63 13.61 -14.84
C ASN A 561 24.99 13.17 -15.43
N PRO A 562 25.67 14.02 -16.21
CA PRO A 562 26.99 13.72 -16.78
C PRO A 562 28.04 13.30 -15.73
N GLY A 563 27.85 13.73 -14.47
CA GLY A 563 28.70 13.38 -13.34
C GLY A 563 28.73 11.88 -13.03
N LEU A 564 27.66 11.13 -13.33
CA LEU A 564 27.57 9.69 -13.07
C LEU A 564 28.57 8.90 -13.91
N ARG A 565 28.61 9.13 -15.23
CA ARG A 565 29.50 8.39 -16.15
C ARG A 565 30.98 8.56 -15.79
N SER A 566 31.36 9.75 -15.33
CA SER A 566 32.76 10.02 -14.92
C SER A 566 33.15 9.36 -13.60
N ARG A 567 32.18 9.07 -12.72
CA ARG A 567 32.40 8.55 -11.36
C ARG A 567 32.12 7.06 -11.21
N ILE A 568 31.56 6.41 -12.23
CA ILE A 568 31.21 4.98 -12.19
C ILE A 568 31.84 4.28 -13.42
N PRO A 569 33.17 4.09 -13.44
CA PRO A 569 33.87 3.55 -14.60
C PRO A 569 33.80 2.02 -14.70
N ASN A 570 33.47 1.33 -13.60
CA ASN A 570 33.44 -0.13 -13.57
C ASN A 570 32.04 -0.62 -13.96
N LYS A 571 31.93 -1.33 -15.08
CA LYS A 571 30.66 -1.87 -15.60
C LYS A 571 30.76 -3.38 -15.70
N PHE A 572 29.76 -4.07 -15.16
CA PHE A 572 29.63 -5.52 -15.16
C PHE A 572 28.31 -5.89 -15.84
N ASP A 573 28.42 -6.64 -16.94
CA ASP A 573 27.28 -7.05 -17.75
C ASP A 573 26.90 -8.50 -17.38
N PHE A 574 25.77 -8.63 -16.69
CA PHE A 574 25.19 -9.89 -16.25
C PHE A 574 24.26 -10.44 -17.33
N GLU A 575 24.80 -11.37 -18.10
CA GLU A 575 24.07 -12.11 -19.13
C GLU A 575 23.02 -13.05 -18.50
N ASP A 576 22.00 -13.38 -19.28
CA ASP A 576 21.03 -14.41 -18.91
C ASP A 576 21.71 -15.77 -18.80
N TYR A 577 21.24 -16.58 -17.86
CA TYR A 577 21.70 -17.96 -17.75
C TYR A 577 21.20 -18.78 -18.92
N THR A 578 22.06 -19.64 -19.44
CA THR A 578 21.65 -20.70 -20.35
C THR A 578 20.73 -21.69 -19.62
N VAL A 579 19.92 -22.42 -20.39
CA VAL A 579 19.00 -23.41 -19.82
C VAL A 579 19.73 -24.46 -18.97
N ASP A 580 20.91 -24.90 -19.41
CA ASP A 580 21.69 -25.89 -18.66
C ASP A 580 22.26 -25.30 -17.36
N GLU A 581 22.64 -24.02 -17.33
CA GLU A 581 23.03 -23.32 -16.10
C GLU A 581 21.83 -23.15 -15.16
N MET A 582 20.64 -22.83 -15.68
CA MET A 582 19.41 -22.76 -14.88
C MET A 582 19.07 -24.11 -14.23
N VAL A 583 19.24 -25.22 -14.96
CA VAL A 583 19.12 -26.58 -14.40
C VAL A 583 20.10 -26.80 -13.26
N GLN A 584 21.38 -26.45 -13.46
CA GLN A 584 22.39 -26.60 -12.42
C GLN A 584 22.07 -25.75 -11.19
N ILE A 585 21.62 -24.51 -11.36
CA ILE A 585 21.22 -23.60 -10.27
C ILE A 585 20.08 -24.21 -9.46
N GLY A 586 19.08 -24.74 -10.16
CA GLY A 586 17.91 -25.38 -9.56
C GLY A 586 18.27 -26.59 -8.72
N LEU A 587 19.06 -27.50 -9.29
CA LEU A 587 19.55 -28.70 -8.61
C LEU A 587 20.45 -28.35 -7.42
N PHE A 588 21.33 -27.37 -7.58
CA PHE A 588 22.19 -26.90 -6.50
C PHE A 588 21.38 -26.33 -5.33
N SER A 589 20.33 -25.55 -5.62
CA SER A 589 19.44 -24.98 -4.61
C SER A 589 18.69 -26.06 -3.83
N LEU A 590 18.12 -27.05 -4.52
CA LEU A 590 17.44 -28.19 -3.88
C LEU A 590 18.40 -28.99 -3.00
N LYS A 591 19.59 -29.31 -3.51
CA LYS A 591 20.61 -30.03 -2.75
C LYS A 591 21.07 -29.27 -1.50
N LYS A 592 21.21 -27.94 -1.58
CA LYS A 592 21.58 -27.10 -0.42
C LYS A 592 20.51 -27.14 0.68
N GLN A 593 19.24 -27.31 0.30
CA GLN A 593 18.11 -27.49 1.20
C GLN A 593 17.90 -28.96 1.62
N GLN A 594 18.86 -29.84 1.30
CA GLN A 594 18.80 -31.28 1.58
C GLN A 594 17.70 -32.05 0.84
N TYR A 595 17.15 -31.48 -0.24
CA TYR A 595 16.27 -32.20 -1.15
C TYR A 595 17.07 -32.99 -2.19
N HIS A 596 16.59 -34.20 -2.45
CA HIS A 596 17.06 -35.08 -3.51
C HIS A 596 16.00 -35.17 -4.60
N VAL A 597 16.41 -34.97 -5.84
CA VAL A 597 15.54 -35.06 -7.01
C VAL A 597 16.30 -35.77 -8.13
N ASN A 598 15.58 -36.49 -8.99
CA ASN A 598 16.16 -37.05 -10.20
C ASN A 598 16.64 -35.90 -11.13
N PRO A 599 17.95 -35.78 -11.41
CA PRO A 599 18.47 -34.65 -12.20
C PRO A 599 17.95 -34.60 -13.64
N SER A 600 17.76 -35.76 -14.28
CA SER A 600 17.21 -35.83 -15.64
C SER A 600 15.75 -35.39 -15.68
N SER A 601 14.91 -35.89 -14.77
CA SER A 601 13.51 -35.50 -14.69
C SER A 601 13.35 -34.01 -14.42
N TYR A 602 14.16 -33.45 -13.51
CA TYR A 602 14.17 -32.02 -13.22
C TYR A 602 14.60 -31.19 -14.45
N ALA A 603 15.65 -31.62 -15.15
CA ALA A 603 16.12 -30.93 -16.36
C ALA A 603 15.04 -30.92 -17.45
N ASP A 604 14.35 -32.03 -17.65
CA ASP A 604 13.26 -32.15 -18.63
C ASP A 604 12.05 -31.29 -18.26
N LEU A 605 11.67 -31.27 -16.98
CA LEU A 605 10.62 -30.39 -16.47
C LEU A 605 10.96 -28.92 -16.70
N LEU A 606 12.18 -28.52 -16.31
CA LEU A 606 12.63 -27.13 -16.44
C LEU A 606 12.62 -26.71 -17.92
N LYS A 607 13.18 -27.54 -18.81
CA LYS A 607 13.19 -27.30 -20.27
C LYS A 607 11.77 -27.17 -20.82
N ASN A 608 10.86 -28.06 -20.42
CA ASN A 608 9.46 -28.00 -20.83
C ASN A 608 8.79 -26.69 -20.38
N ASN A 609 8.88 -26.37 -19.10
CA ASN A 609 8.17 -25.23 -18.53
C ASN A 609 8.76 -23.91 -19.05
N LEU A 610 10.07 -23.79 -19.17
CA LEU A 610 10.72 -22.60 -19.73
C LEU A 610 10.33 -22.39 -21.20
N SER A 611 10.14 -23.45 -21.98
CA SER A 611 9.67 -23.33 -23.38
C SER A 611 8.25 -22.76 -23.50
N LYS A 612 7.44 -22.88 -22.44
CA LYS A 612 6.03 -22.48 -22.39
C LYS A 612 5.80 -21.16 -21.67
N ASP A 613 6.62 -20.85 -20.67
CA ASP A 613 6.45 -19.70 -19.79
C ASP A 613 7.82 -19.21 -19.29
N ASN A 614 8.48 -18.36 -20.09
CA ASN A 614 9.74 -17.72 -19.74
C ASN A 614 9.57 -16.20 -19.64
N ASP A 615 9.64 -15.69 -18.42
CA ASP A 615 9.57 -14.26 -18.09
C ASP A 615 10.94 -13.56 -18.10
N ASN A 616 12.01 -14.29 -18.46
CA ASN A 616 13.41 -13.86 -18.42
C ASN A 616 13.90 -13.41 -17.02
N SER A 617 13.27 -13.91 -15.94
CA SER A 617 13.72 -13.65 -14.56
C SER A 617 14.78 -14.65 -14.04
N ASN A 618 15.31 -15.51 -14.92
CA ASN A 618 16.51 -16.32 -14.67
C ASN A 618 16.46 -17.14 -13.37
N GLY A 619 17.40 -16.93 -12.44
CA GLY A 619 17.44 -17.64 -11.16
C GLY A 619 16.19 -17.41 -10.29
N ARG A 620 15.48 -16.29 -10.46
CA ARG A 620 14.19 -16.04 -9.80
C ARG A 620 13.13 -16.99 -10.35
N TRP A 621 13.08 -17.18 -11.66
CA TRP A 621 12.19 -18.16 -12.30
C TRP A 621 12.47 -19.58 -11.77
N VAL A 622 13.75 -19.98 -11.69
CA VAL A 622 14.15 -21.30 -11.18
C VAL A 622 13.76 -21.48 -9.71
N ARG A 623 13.94 -20.45 -8.88
CA ARG A 623 13.49 -20.46 -7.48
C ARG A 623 11.98 -20.68 -7.38
N ASN A 624 11.20 -19.93 -8.16
CA ASN A 624 9.75 -20.06 -8.19
C ASN A 624 9.30 -21.47 -8.63
N LEU A 625 10.00 -22.09 -9.59
CA LEU A 625 9.74 -23.48 -9.98
C LEU A 625 10.05 -24.45 -8.83
N ASN A 626 11.20 -24.30 -8.17
CA ASN A 626 11.57 -25.14 -7.02
C ASN A 626 10.58 -25.02 -5.87
N ASP A 627 10.12 -23.81 -5.56
CA ASP A 627 9.13 -23.58 -4.50
C ASP A 627 7.80 -24.29 -4.82
N LYS A 628 7.37 -24.30 -6.09
CA LYS A 628 6.21 -25.07 -6.55
C LYS A 628 6.42 -26.59 -6.38
N ILE A 629 7.60 -27.10 -6.74
CA ILE A 629 7.95 -28.52 -6.60
C ILE A 629 7.93 -28.93 -5.13
N ILE A 630 8.59 -28.17 -4.26
CA ILE A 630 8.64 -28.42 -2.81
C ILE A 630 7.22 -28.40 -2.23
N LYS A 631 6.36 -27.46 -2.66
CA LYS A 631 4.95 -27.43 -2.25
C LYS A 631 4.20 -28.71 -2.66
N LYS A 632 4.45 -29.26 -3.86
CA LYS A 632 3.83 -30.53 -4.28
C LYS A 632 4.32 -31.72 -3.47
N GLN A 633 5.62 -31.79 -3.21
CA GLN A 633 6.19 -32.82 -2.34
C GLN A 633 5.59 -32.73 -0.93
N ALA A 634 5.47 -31.54 -0.36
CA ALA A 634 4.88 -31.35 0.97
C ALA A 634 3.43 -31.84 1.03
N VAL A 635 2.62 -31.54 0.01
CA VAL A 635 1.24 -32.04 -0.10
C VAL A 635 1.21 -33.57 -0.20
N ARG A 636 2.06 -34.18 -1.02
CA ARG A 636 2.14 -35.64 -1.15
C ARG A 636 2.48 -36.31 0.19
N VAL A 637 3.48 -35.79 0.90
CA VAL A 637 3.94 -36.35 2.18
C VAL A 637 2.92 -36.13 3.29
N ALA A 638 2.27 -34.97 3.33
CA ALA A 638 1.23 -34.68 4.34
C ALA A 638 -0.02 -35.56 4.19
N MET A 639 -0.31 -36.04 2.97
CA MET A 639 -1.47 -36.90 2.67
C MET A 639 -1.22 -38.39 2.91
N THR A 640 -0.03 -38.79 3.36
CA THR A 640 0.28 -40.18 3.74
C THR A 640 0.17 -40.36 5.26
N ASP A 641 -0.58 -41.38 5.71
CA ASP A 641 -0.82 -41.69 7.13
C ASP A 641 0.47 -41.99 7.93
N SER A 642 1.54 -42.35 7.23
CA SER A 642 2.89 -42.50 7.76
C SER A 642 3.92 -42.17 6.69
N TYR A 643 4.92 -41.34 7.00
CA TYR A 643 6.03 -41.00 6.12
C TYR A 643 7.38 -41.36 6.76
N SER A 644 8.35 -41.70 5.92
CA SER A 644 9.73 -41.97 6.30
C SER A 644 10.61 -40.72 6.22
N GLU A 645 11.82 -40.78 6.78
CA GLU A 645 12.82 -39.72 6.59
C GLU A 645 13.20 -39.54 5.11
N GLU A 646 13.15 -40.62 4.32
CA GLU A 646 13.35 -40.57 2.87
C GLU A 646 12.24 -39.77 2.16
N ASP A 647 11.00 -39.84 2.63
CA ASP A 647 9.90 -39.08 2.03
C ASP A 647 10.05 -37.58 2.24
N LEU A 648 10.66 -37.17 3.36
CA LEU A 648 10.90 -35.75 3.70
C LEU A 648 11.95 -35.10 2.80
N ILE A 649 12.92 -35.88 2.32
CA ILE A 649 14.05 -35.37 1.53
C ILE A 649 13.91 -35.66 0.03
N ASN A 650 13.12 -36.65 -0.39
CA ASN A 650 13.00 -37.02 -1.80
C ASN A 650 11.83 -36.33 -2.51
N ILE A 651 12.14 -35.64 -3.60
CA ILE A 651 11.21 -35.14 -4.61
C ILE A 651 11.07 -36.23 -5.68
N THR A 652 9.84 -36.68 -5.91
CA THR A 652 9.52 -37.76 -6.85
C THR A 652 9.11 -37.21 -8.22
N ASP A 653 9.11 -38.06 -9.25
CA ASP A 653 8.63 -37.68 -10.58
C ASP A 653 7.16 -37.24 -10.57
N ALA A 654 6.34 -37.78 -9.67
CA ALA A 654 4.95 -37.34 -9.50
C ALA A 654 4.86 -35.88 -9.00
N ASP A 655 5.78 -35.45 -8.13
CA ASP A 655 5.86 -34.06 -7.64
C ASP A 655 6.27 -33.11 -8.78
N LEU A 656 7.17 -33.57 -9.66
CA LEU A 656 7.61 -32.85 -10.85
C LEU A 656 6.51 -32.74 -11.92
N ASP A 657 5.82 -33.84 -12.22
CA ASP A 657 4.72 -33.84 -13.20
C ASP A 657 3.55 -32.98 -12.74
N ALA A 658 3.29 -32.89 -11.44
CA ALA A 658 2.24 -32.04 -10.87
C ALA A 658 2.47 -30.53 -11.05
N VAL A 659 3.67 -30.10 -11.45
CA VAL A 659 4.01 -28.71 -11.77
C VAL A 659 4.36 -28.52 -13.26
N ARG A 660 4.19 -29.56 -14.09
CA ARG A 660 4.48 -29.51 -15.52
C ARG A 660 3.39 -28.73 -16.25
N LEU A 661 3.81 -27.75 -17.06
CA LEU A 661 2.96 -26.98 -17.97
C LEU A 661 2.66 -27.75 -19.25
#